data_AF-A0A1I2TDQ1-F1
#
_entry.id   AF-A0A1I2TDQ1-F1
#
_cell.length_a   1.000
_cell.length_b   1.000
_cell.length_c   1.000
_cell.angle_alpha   90.00
_cell.angle_beta   90.00
_cell.angle_gamma   90.00
#
_symmetry.space_group_name_H-M   'P 1'
#
loop_
_entity.id
_entity.type
_entity.pdbx_description
1 polymer ?
#
loop_
_entity_poly.entity_id
_entity_poly.type
_entity_poly.pdbx_seq_one_letter_code
_entity_poly.pdbx_strand_id
1 'polypeptide(L)'
;MISSPTTLLGILGIVLSLPAWAIFLRGLWKLWRFVSQGTSSAPERFHHLPKRFVRMLVEVFGHTRMKGKPLVLIAHWVVMVGFLFGVVVWFESYIQTFWPAGGWPFLRTWTFYHGVEELLAIFTVLGILALIVVRLRLGHKDRSSRFYGSQAWAARSIEAIVFLEGLGMLLVKAAKTATYGHAHPIADLLSAQIARLLPESPVLISCFALLKLLAGMAFLALVGLNLTWGVAWHRILAFFNIFFKRDDGGLGALAPMRTAEGEVLTLENVGEDDQLGAGHLEDLSWKMRLDAATCTECGRCQDLCPAWNTHKPLNPKLLMMDIREAALNPQAAAEINEAALNVDNPHAGVDVLKLAGDIVTDDVLWSCTNCGACVDQCPVDIEHIDHVAALRRFRVLSDSEFPGELGTMFRALETKGNPWGRNRKEREDWITAARRDGLEVPIFGEDVDSFADLEYLFWVGCAGAFDEDGVKTTRAVVELLHTAGVKFAVLSKGETCTGDPARRAGNEFLFQMLAAENIETLNNTFEGVPAGQRKIITTCPHCFNTFRREYPDFDGHFDVFHHTQLLNRLVREKRLTPIPRGPENRRPITYHDPCFLGRHNQVFDPPRELIGATGASISEMPHSHNEAFCCGAGGARMFMEEKLGTRINEFRTKEALDTGAETIVVGCPFCNTMMSGGVRALRDDQPKDQRPQVRDVAQMLRDSILVDGQLPTPHPPEFLDRPIRDTAPKKPTALPMPGLGPEGGTPATKDAAADRKVPGASPRTTTPLPTPGAAVPSPGSATPTPIKRESPSDSALTGKPAAPGVPTPGGVPAPGGVPAPGGLPMPGAATPKPVAPKPMAPKPAAPKASAPTPPVPGAATPKPAAPKPVAPKPAAPKATAPKPGVPTPAAPGSSTPAAPGASTPKPGAPKPVTPKPVVPSPNVPTPSAPAPSAPTPGAGVPGPVTPKPAVPKPAPQPSTPTPAVPGAATPKPAAPKPVAPMPAAPKPSVPTPTVPKPASTTPKVATPSPAAPKPAASKPTVPSPSVPKPAAATPKSSAPKPQTPKPAAPGSAVPTPGAAVPPPGAATPAVPKPVAKPAEDSESDND
;
A
#
# COMPACT_ATOMS: atom_id res chain seq x y z
N MET A 1 7.72 -6.70 55.16
CA MET A 1 7.02 -5.62 55.89
C MET A 1 7.17 -4.30 55.11
N ILE A 2 6.39 -3.27 55.40
CA ILE A 2 6.69 -1.89 54.95
C ILE A 2 7.78 -1.34 55.88
N SER A 3 8.69 -0.52 55.36
CA SER A 3 9.83 0.03 56.10
C SER A 3 10.19 1.41 55.58
N SER A 4 10.86 2.24 56.39
CA SER A 4 11.30 3.60 55.99
C SER A 4 11.99 3.66 54.61
N PRO A 5 12.96 2.78 54.26
CA PRO A 5 13.55 2.78 52.92
C PRO A 5 12.57 2.36 51.82
N THR A 6 11.68 1.37 52.03
CA THR A 6 10.71 0.96 50.98
C THR A 6 9.64 2.04 50.77
N THR A 7 9.19 2.71 51.83
CA THR A 7 8.32 3.88 51.74
C THR A 7 8.99 5.02 50.95
N LEU A 8 10.27 5.29 51.18
CA LEU A 8 11.02 6.30 50.42
C LEU A 8 11.13 5.93 48.92
N LEU A 9 11.43 4.68 48.60
CA LEU A 9 11.49 4.18 47.21
C LEU A 9 10.12 4.28 46.51
N GLY A 10 9.03 3.99 47.22
CA GLY A 10 7.65 4.16 46.71
C GLY A 10 7.28 5.62 46.45
N ILE A 11 7.56 6.53 47.38
CA ILE A 11 7.35 7.97 47.20
C ILE A 11 8.15 8.49 46.01
N LEU A 12 9.44 8.10 45.90
CA LEU A 12 10.30 8.47 44.78
C LEU A 12 9.75 7.95 43.45
N GLY A 13 9.24 6.72 43.41
CA GLY A 13 8.56 6.14 42.25
C GLY A 13 7.36 6.97 41.81
N ILE A 14 6.47 7.36 42.72
CA ILE A 14 5.32 8.23 42.41
C ILE A 14 5.78 9.60 41.91
N VAL A 15 6.67 10.28 42.63
CA VAL A 15 7.11 11.64 42.30
C VAL A 15 7.78 11.70 40.92
N LEU A 16 8.62 10.72 40.58
CA LEU A 16 9.26 10.64 39.25
C LEU A 16 8.29 10.21 38.13
N SER A 17 7.16 9.59 38.46
CA SER A 17 6.14 9.21 37.47
C SER A 17 5.36 10.40 36.93
N LEU A 18 5.03 11.38 37.79
CA LEU A 18 4.18 12.53 37.44
C LEU A 18 4.66 13.31 36.20
N PRO A 19 5.94 13.74 36.08
CA PRO A 19 6.40 14.43 34.88
C PRO A 19 6.40 13.52 33.63
N ALA A 20 6.71 12.23 33.76
CA ALA A 20 6.69 11.29 32.63
C ALA A 20 5.28 11.13 32.05
N TRP A 21 4.26 10.99 32.91
CA TRP A 21 2.86 10.97 32.48
C TRP A 21 2.40 12.30 31.87
N ALA A 22 2.77 13.45 32.44
CA ALA A 22 2.42 14.76 31.90
C ALA A 22 3.02 14.98 30.50
N ILE A 23 4.28 14.57 30.29
CA ILE A 23 4.98 14.59 29.01
C ILE A 23 4.30 13.65 28.00
N PHE A 24 4.00 12.41 28.40
CA PHE A 24 3.36 11.43 27.52
C PHE A 24 1.96 11.86 27.08
N LEU A 25 1.11 12.34 28.00
CA LEU A 25 -0.24 12.80 27.70
C LEU A 25 -0.23 14.05 26.81
N ARG A 26 0.73 14.96 26.99
CA ARG A 26 0.96 16.10 26.09
C ARG A 26 1.38 15.64 24.68
N GLY A 27 2.22 14.62 24.58
CA GLY A 27 2.61 14.02 23.30
C GLY A 27 1.45 13.33 22.59
N LEU A 28 0.68 12.51 23.32
CA LEU A 28 -0.53 11.85 22.83
C LEU A 28 -1.58 12.85 22.35
N TRP A 29 -1.80 13.96 23.07
CA TRP A 29 -2.72 15.02 22.67
C TRP A 29 -2.27 15.74 21.39
N LYS A 30 -0.97 16.04 21.24
CA LYS A 30 -0.41 16.58 19.99
C LYS A 30 -0.66 15.62 18.81
N LEU A 31 -0.41 14.33 19.01
CA LEU A 31 -0.52 13.31 17.97
C LEU A 31 -1.98 13.05 17.56
N TRP A 32 -2.89 13.01 18.54
CA TRP A 32 -4.34 13.00 18.31
C TRP A 32 -4.78 14.23 17.51
N ARG A 33 -4.33 15.43 17.91
CA ARG A 33 -4.66 16.68 17.22
C ARG A 33 -4.15 16.68 15.77
N PHE A 34 -2.92 16.24 15.52
CA PHE A 34 -2.37 16.13 14.17
C PHE A 34 -3.26 15.27 13.26
N VAL A 35 -3.65 14.09 13.73
CA VAL A 35 -4.54 13.16 13.01
C VAL A 35 -5.94 13.78 12.83
N SER A 36 -6.52 14.36 13.88
CA SER A 36 -7.87 14.95 13.84
C SER A 36 -7.98 16.27 13.07
N GLN A 37 -6.85 16.86 12.67
CA GLN A 37 -6.78 18.03 11.77
C GLN A 37 -6.70 17.64 10.29
N GLY A 38 -6.72 16.34 9.96
CA GLY A 38 -6.75 15.86 8.57
C GLY A 38 -8.13 15.94 7.95
N THR A 39 -8.16 16.13 6.63
CA THR A 39 -9.39 16.22 5.83
C THR A 39 -10.20 14.92 5.82
N SER A 40 -11.41 14.99 5.27
CA SER A 40 -12.36 13.88 5.15
C SER A 40 -11.72 12.64 4.52
N SER A 41 -12.12 11.46 5.00
CA SER A 41 -11.71 10.17 4.43
C SER A 41 -12.91 9.25 4.37
N ALA A 42 -12.87 8.29 3.45
CA ALA A 42 -13.80 7.17 3.27
C ALA A 42 -14.68 6.86 4.52
N PRO A 43 -15.95 7.31 4.58
CA PRO A 43 -16.83 7.11 5.73
C PRO A 43 -17.13 5.61 5.99
N GLU A 44 -16.94 4.78 4.98
CA GLU A 44 -17.07 3.33 5.01
C GLU A 44 -16.06 2.67 5.98
N ARG A 45 -15.01 3.42 6.40
CA ARG A 45 -14.10 3.06 7.51
C ARG A 45 -14.80 2.98 8.87
N PHE A 46 -15.98 3.58 9.03
CA PHE A 46 -16.82 3.50 10.23
C PHE A 46 -17.94 2.45 10.10
N HIS A 47 -18.13 1.83 8.93
CA HIS A 47 -19.12 0.76 8.76
C HIS A 47 -18.65 -0.54 9.42
N HIS A 48 -19.59 -1.31 9.97
CA HIS A 48 -19.34 -2.64 10.57
C HIS A 48 -18.27 -2.67 11.69
N LEU A 49 -18.22 -1.66 12.56
CA LEU A 49 -17.26 -1.56 13.69
C LEU A 49 -16.99 -2.88 14.46
N PRO A 50 -17.98 -3.76 14.76
CA PRO A 50 -17.70 -5.03 15.44
C PRO A 50 -16.85 -6.01 14.61
N LYS A 51 -17.08 -6.08 13.29
CA LYS A 51 -16.26 -6.90 12.38
C LYS A 51 -14.83 -6.35 12.31
N ARG A 52 -14.68 -5.03 12.23
CA ARG A 52 -13.38 -4.32 12.24
C ARG A 52 -12.60 -4.59 13.53
N PHE A 53 -13.28 -4.57 14.68
CA PHE A 53 -12.69 -4.88 15.99
C PHE A 53 -12.19 -6.33 16.06
N VAL A 54 -13.03 -7.30 15.65
CA VAL A 54 -12.64 -8.72 15.61
C VAL A 54 -11.46 -8.94 14.65
N ARG A 55 -11.46 -8.32 13.46
CA ARG A 55 -10.33 -8.36 12.52
C ARG A 55 -9.05 -7.79 13.14
N MET A 56 -9.12 -6.61 13.77
CA MET A 56 -7.98 -6.01 14.45
C MET A 56 -7.40 -6.94 15.52
N LEU A 57 -8.23 -7.59 16.33
CA LEU A 57 -7.77 -8.59 17.30
C LEU A 57 -7.11 -9.80 16.62
N VAL A 58 -7.73 -10.36 15.58
CA VAL A 58 -7.19 -11.51 14.83
C VAL A 58 -5.84 -11.19 14.16
N GLU A 59 -5.69 -10.01 13.58
CA GLU A 59 -4.46 -9.63 12.87
C GLU A 59 -3.34 -9.22 13.82
N VAL A 60 -3.66 -8.55 14.94
CA VAL A 60 -2.67 -8.19 15.97
C VAL A 60 -2.24 -9.41 16.78
N PHE A 61 -3.16 -10.20 17.35
CA PHE A 61 -2.78 -11.37 18.15
C PHE A 61 -2.37 -12.59 17.31
N GLY A 62 -2.86 -12.72 16.07
CA GLY A 62 -2.42 -13.75 15.12
C GLY A 62 -1.22 -13.36 14.26
N HIS A 63 -0.78 -12.08 14.27
CA HIS A 63 0.33 -11.56 13.45
C HIS A 63 0.21 -11.89 11.94
N THR A 64 -1.00 -12.02 11.41
CA THR A 64 -1.27 -12.62 10.08
C THR A 64 -0.65 -11.87 8.90
N ARG A 65 -0.31 -10.58 9.09
CA ARG A 65 0.39 -9.74 8.10
C ARG A 65 1.93 -9.89 8.14
N MET A 66 2.53 -10.48 9.18
CA MET A 66 3.99 -10.68 9.32
C MET A 66 4.52 -11.93 8.59
N LYS A 67 4.14 -12.10 7.32
CA LYS A 67 4.51 -13.25 6.46
C LYS A 67 6.02 -13.38 6.20
N GLY A 68 6.44 -14.52 5.63
CA GLY A 68 7.76 -14.75 5.02
C GLY A 68 8.98 -14.93 5.95
N LYS A 69 8.93 -14.51 7.23
CA LYS A 69 10.13 -14.49 8.12
C LYS A 69 9.82 -15.06 9.51
N PRO A 70 9.70 -16.40 9.68
CA PRO A 70 9.09 -17.04 10.86
C PRO A 70 9.82 -16.78 12.19
N LEU A 71 11.16 -16.75 12.19
CA LEU A 71 11.92 -16.43 13.41
C LEU A 71 11.66 -14.99 13.90
N VAL A 72 11.54 -14.03 12.96
CA VAL A 72 11.24 -12.63 13.29
C VAL A 72 9.79 -12.48 13.71
N LEU A 73 8.86 -13.20 13.07
CA LEU A 73 7.46 -13.30 13.46
C LEU A 73 7.30 -13.77 14.92
N ILE A 74 7.93 -14.88 15.29
CA ILE A 74 7.86 -15.44 16.66
C ILE A 74 8.51 -14.49 17.68
N ALA A 75 9.72 -13.99 17.39
CA ALA A 75 10.43 -13.07 18.29
C ALA A 75 9.69 -11.74 18.49
N HIS A 76 9.03 -11.21 17.45
CA HIS A 76 8.18 -10.03 17.56
C HIS A 76 6.87 -10.33 18.31
N TRP A 77 6.26 -11.49 18.09
CA TRP A 77 5.03 -11.90 18.77
C TRP A 77 5.23 -11.99 20.28
N VAL A 78 6.27 -12.68 20.75
CA VAL A 78 6.54 -12.79 22.19
C VAL A 78 6.89 -11.45 22.83
N VAL A 79 7.57 -10.55 22.10
CA VAL A 79 7.85 -9.18 22.58
C VAL A 79 6.58 -8.32 22.61
N MET A 80 5.66 -8.46 21.65
CA MET A 80 4.38 -7.75 21.67
C MET A 80 3.50 -8.23 22.84
N VAL A 81 3.35 -9.54 23.01
CA VAL A 81 2.61 -10.15 24.13
C VAL A 81 3.26 -9.75 25.46
N GLY A 82 4.59 -9.85 25.55
CA GLY A 82 5.41 -9.39 26.67
C GLY A 82 5.18 -7.94 27.05
N PHE A 83 5.18 -7.03 26.06
CA PHE A 83 4.94 -5.60 26.28
C PHE A 83 3.50 -5.30 26.69
N LEU A 84 2.49 -5.84 25.97
CA LEU A 84 1.08 -5.52 26.20
C LEU A 84 0.57 -6.04 27.55
N PHE A 85 0.88 -7.29 27.91
CA PHE A 85 0.48 -7.85 29.20
C PHE A 85 1.46 -7.46 30.32
N GLY A 86 2.72 -7.17 30.00
CA GLY A 86 3.73 -6.64 30.92
C GLY A 86 3.32 -5.32 31.58
N VAL A 87 2.44 -4.52 30.96
CA VAL A 87 1.83 -3.32 31.59
C VAL A 87 1.20 -3.65 32.95
N VAL A 88 0.58 -4.83 33.12
CA VAL A 88 -0.01 -5.26 34.41
C VAL A 88 1.08 -5.45 35.47
N VAL A 89 2.19 -6.10 35.09
CA VAL A 89 3.35 -6.38 35.96
C VAL A 89 4.17 -5.11 36.24
N TRP A 90 4.17 -4.16 35.30
CA TRP A 90 4.79 -2.84 35.43
C TRP A 90 4.02 -1.94 36.40
N PHE A 91 2.69 -1.86 36.31
CA PHE A 91 1.88 -1.15 37.31
C PHE A 91 1.97 -1.79 38.71
N GLU A 92 2.19 -3.11 38.81
CA GLU A 92 2.41 -3.78 40.10
C GLU A 92 3.65 -3.25 40.85
N SER A 93 4.62 -2.66 40.13
CA SER A 93 5.81 -2.02 40.72
C SER A 93 5.45 -0.92 41.71
N TYR A 94 4.35 -0.20 41.51
CA TYR A 94 3.86 0.79 42.48
C TYR A 94 3.49 0.13 43.81
N ILE A 95 3.01 -1.11 43.81
CA ILE A 95 2.74 -1.86 45.06
C ILE A 95 4.06 -2.38 45.63
N GLN A 96 4.91 -2.98 44.79
CA GLN A 96 6.16 -3.66 45.18
C GLN A 96 7.24 -2.69 45.71
N THR A 97 7.21 -1.42 45.30
CA THR A 97 8.13 -0.38 45.83
C THR A 97 7.83 -0.02 47.28
N PHE A 98 6.57 0.22 47.66
CA PHE A 98 6.21 0.43 49.08
C PHE A 98 6.22 -0.87 49.89
N TRP A 99 5.63 -1.93 49.35
CA TRP A 99 5.37 -3.21 50.00
C TRP A 99 5.95 -4.38 49.17
N PRO A 100 7.23 -4.75 49.38
CA PRO A 100 7.93 -5.74 48.54
C PRO A 100 7.38 -7.18 48.60
N ALA A 101 6.67 -7.57 49.66
CA ALA A 101 5.95 -8.84 49.69
C ALA A 101 4.62 -8.79 48.91
N GLY A 102 4.17 -7.58 48.58
CA GLY A 102 2.88 -7.27 47.99
C GLY A 102 2.75 -7.63 46.51
N GLY A 103 1.63 -7.18 45.97
CA GLY A 103 1.20 -7.42 44.61
C GLY A 103 -0.30 -7.19 44.46
N TRP A 104 -0.81 -7.37 43.25
CA TRP A 104 -2.22 -7.18 42.91
C TRP A 104 -3.15 -7.97 43.85
N PRO A 105 -4.25 -7.37 44.34
CA PRO A 105 -5.28 -8.09 45.08
C PRO A 105 -5.77 -9.32 44.30
N PHE A 106 -5.94 -10.44 45.00
CA PHE A 106 -6.33 -11.76 44.48
C PHE A 106 -5.34 -12.43 43.50
N LEU A 107 -4.77 -11.71 42.54
CA LEU A 107 -3.80 -12.25 41.57
C LEU A 107 -2.47 -12.66 42.23
N ARG A 108 -1.99 -11.94 43.26
CA ARG A 108 -0.72 -12.26 43.95
C ARG A 108 -0.68 -13.65 44.61
N THR A 109 -1.83 -14.32 44.76
CA THR A 109 -1.98 -15.68 45.33
C THR A 109 -2.30 -16.74 44.27
N TRP A 110 -2.37 -16.36 42.99
CA TRP A 110 -2.77 -17.25 41.90
C TRP A 110 -1.53 -17.83 41.20
N THR A 111 -1.29 -19.13 41.37
CA THR A 111 -0.16 -19.85 40.75
C THR A 111 -0.10 -19.67 39.22
N PHE A 112 -1.28 -19.60 38.58
CA PHE A 112 -1.37 -19.33 37.13
C PHE A 112 -0.86 -17.93 36.76
N TYR A 113 -1.13 -16.91 37.57
CA TYR A 113 -0.63 -15.55 37.33
C TYR A 113 0.90 -15.51 37.43
N HIS A 114 1.48 -16.13 38.46
CA HIS A 114 2.94 -16.24 38.61
C HIS A 114 3.60 -17.00 37.46
N GLY A 115 2.97 -18.08 36.96
CA GLY A 115 3.45 -18.81 35.79
C GLY A 115 3.38 -17.99 34.50
N VAL A 116 2.33 -17.18 34.33
CA VAL A 116 2.22 -16.23 33.20
C VAL A 116 3.27 -15.11 33.31
N GLU A 117 3.52 -14.55 34.50
CA GLU A 117 4.59 -13.57 34.73
C GLU A 117 5.97 -14.13 34.34
N GLU A 118 6.27 -15.37 34.76
CA GLU A 118 7.53 -16.06 34.43
C GLU A 118 7.73 -16.18 32.91
N LEU A 119 6.71 -16.68 32.20
CA LEU A 119 6.77 -16.91 30.75
C LEU A 119 6.82 -15.57 29.99
N LEU A 120 6.07 -14.56 30.40
CA LEU A 120 6.15 -13.20 29.84
C LEU A 120 7.57 -12.65 30.01
N ALA A 121 8.15 -12.75 31.20
CA ALA A 121 9.47 -12.22 31.50
C ALA A 121 10.57 -12.94 30.68
N ILE A 122 10.59 -14.29 30.71
CA ILE A 122 11.54 -15.11 29.94
C ILE A 122 11.43 -14.82 28.44
N PHE A 123 10.22 -14.91 27.86
CA PHE A 123 10.07 -14.77 26.41
C PHE A 123 10.24 -13.32 25.93
N THR A 124 9.96 -12.31 26.76
CA THR A 124 10.31 -10.91 26.44
C THR A 124 11.82 -10.76 26.30
N VAL A 125 12.60 -11.25 27.28
CA VAL A 125 14.07 -11.17 27.27
C VAL A 125 14.67 -11.94 26.09
N LEU A 126 14.24 -13.19 25.87
CA LEU A 126 14.74 -14.00 24.74
C LEU A 126 14.34 -13.40 23.38
N GLY A 127 13.10 -12.92 23.25
CA GLY A 127 12.59 -12.30 22.03
C GLY A 127 13.29 -10.99 21.69
N ILE A 128 13.48 -10.08 22.66
CA ILE A 128 14.15 -8.80 22.40
C ILE A 128 15.64 -9.00 22.11
N LEU A 129 16.32 -9.93 22.78
CA LEU A 129 17.70 -10.30 22.44
C LEU A 129 17.81 -10.86 21.01
N ALA A 130 16.86 -11.70 20.57
CA ALA A 130 16.81 -12.18 19.20
C ALA A 130 16.60 -11.04 18.17
N LEU A 131 15.70 -10.09 18.45
CA LEU A 131 15.48 -8.91 17.59
C LEU A 131 16.69 -7.97 17.55
N ILE A 132 17.35 -7.72 18.69
CA ILE A 132 18.61 -6.97 18.78
C ILE A 132 19.69 -7.64 17.93
N VAL A 133 19.88 -8.96 18.04
CA VAL A 133 20.83 -9.72 17.22
C VAL A 133 20.49 -9.62 15.72
N VAL A 134 19.22 -9.67 15.34
CA VAL A 134 18.78 -9.46 13.95
C VAL A 134 19.11 -8.03 13.48
N ARG A 135 18.86 -6.99 14.27
CA ARG A 135 19.23 -5.61 13.91
C ARG A 135 20.74 -5.42 13.79
N LEU A 136 21.52 -5.95 14.73
CA LEU A 136 22.98 -5.86 14.70
C LEU A 136 23.58 -6.58 13.48
N ARG A 137 23.03 -7.73 13.08
CA ARG A 137 23.46 -8.46 11.87
C ARG A 137 23.07 -7.77 10.56
N LEU A 138 21.94 -7.08 10.51
CA LEU A 138 21.45 -6.40 9.30
C LEU A 138 21.95 -4.95 9.16
N GLY A 139 22.62 -4.40 10.17
CA GLY A 139 23.11 -3.02 10.14
C GLY A 139 22.00 -1.98 10.01
N HIS A 140 22.38 -0.77 9.59
CA HIS A 140 21.48 0.35 9.26
C HIS A 140 22.12 1.41 8.35
N LYS A 141 23.39 1.23 7.94
CA LYS A 141 24.14 2.20 7.11
C LYS A 141 24.08 1.86 5.64
N ASP A 142 24.15 0.57 5.31
CA ASP A 142 24.16 0.08 3.94
C ASP A 142 22.75 0.16 3.33
N ARG A 143 22.64 0.61 2.08
CA ARG A 143 21.35 0.77 1.38
C ARG A 143 20.57 -0.56 1.24
N SER A 144 21.27 -1.68 1.22
CA SER A 144 20.71 -3.04 1.25
C SER A 144 20.03 -3.39 2.58
N SER A 145 20.30 -2.66 3.66
CA SER A 145 19.65 -2.88 4.95
C SER A 145 18.20 -2.43 4.95
N ARG A 146 17.31 -3.28 5.48
CA ARG A 146 15.91 -2.92 5.79
C ARG A 146 15.81 -1.71 6.73
N PHE A 147 16.85 -1.45 7.51
CA PHE A 147 16.93 -0.36 8.49
C PHE A 147 17.68 0.88 7.97
N TYR A 148 18.05 0.93 6.68
CA TYR A 148 18.64 2.12 6.06
C TYR A 148 17.74 3.35 6.27
N GLY A 149 18.27 4.41 6.89
CA GLY A 149 17.50 5.62 7.19
C GLY A 149 16.45 5.50 8.30
N SER A 150 16.28 4.32 8.94
CA SER A 150 15.43 4.21 10.14
C SER A 150 16.12 4.89 11.34
N GLN A 151 15.35 5.43 12.30
CA GLN A 151 15.85 6.14 13.48
C GLN A 151 16.58 5.19 14.45
N ALA A 152 17.86 4.94 14.20
CA ALA A 152 18.65 3.94 14.93
C ALA A 152 18.81 4.23 16.44
N TRP A 153 18.80 5.51 16.86
CA TRP A 153 18.81 5.90 18.28
C TRP A 153 17.49 5.55 18.98
N ALA A 154 16.35 5.89 18.35
CA ALA A 154 15.02 5.54 18.85
C ALA A 154 14.89 4.01 19.03
N ALA A 155 15.27 3.25 17.98
CA ALA A 155 15.21 1.80 18.01
C ALA A 155 16.04 1.18 19.15
N ARG A 156 17.29 1.62 19.33
CA ARG A 156 18.17 1.13 20.41
C ARG A 156 17.69 1.51 21.80
N SER A 157 17.19 2.74 21.99
CA SER A 157 16.64 3.20 23.27
C SER A 157 15.44 2.35 23.67
N ILE A 158 14.55 2.08 22.71
CA ILE A 158 13.37 1.23 22.89
C ILE A 158 13.75 -0.23 23.14
N GLU A 159 14.74 -0.78 22.43
CA GLU A 159 15.24 -2.14 22.63
C GLU A 159 15.88 -2.33 24.01
N ALA A 160 16.63 -1.33 24.49
CA ALA A 160 17.18 -1.32 25.84
C ALA A 160 16.08 -1.27 26.91
N ILE A 161 15.04 -0.45 26.74
CA ILE A 161 13.93 -0.40 27.72
C ILE A 161 13.14 -1.72 27.75
N VAL A 162 12.80 -2.31 26.60
CA VAL A 162 12.08 -3.59 26.56
C VAL A 162 12.90 -4.73 27.19
N PHE A 163 14.23 -4.71 27.03
CA PHE A 163 15.13 -5.62 27.74
C PHE A 163 15.14 -5.36 29.26
N LEU A 164 15.20 -4.10 29.71
CA LEU A 164 15.18 -3.73 31.13
C LEU A 164 13.84 -4.06 31.80
N GLU A 165 12.71 -3.92 31.10
CA GLU A 165 11.39 -4.36 31.60
C GLU A 165 11.36 -5.87 31.81
N GLY A 166 11.67 -6.67 30.77
CA GLY A 166 11.67 -8.13 30.88
C GLY A 166 12.64 -8.66 31.93
N LEU A 167 13.84 -8.08 32.02
CA LEU A 167 14.81 -8.39 33.08
C LEU A 167 14.33 -7.92 34.46
N GLY A 168 13.66 -6.77 34.54
CA GLY A 168 13.07 -6.25 35.76
C GLY A 168 11.97 -7.15 36.33
N MET A 169 11.14 -7.75 35.47
CA MET A 169 10.16 -8.77 35.87
C MET A 169 10.86 -9.97 36.53
N LEU A 170 11.87 -10.56 35.86
CA LEU A 170 12.67 -11.67 36.42
C LEU A 170 13.33 -11.30 37.76
N LEU A 171 13.95 -10.12 37.86
CA LEU A 171 14.72 -9.73 39.04
C LEU A 171 13.82 -9.42 40.25
N VAL A 172 12.67 -8.74 40.05
CA VAL A 172 11.67 -8.54 41.11
C VAL A 172 11.19 -9.88 41.65
N LYS A 173 10.82 -10.79 40.73
CA LYS A 173 10.25 -12.09 41.10
C LYS A 173 11.27 -13.02 41.76
N ALA A 174 12.49 -13.08 41.24
CA ALA A 174 13.60 -13.82 41.85
C ALA A 174 13.97 -13.29 43.25
N ALA A 175 14.06 -11.97 43.44
CA ALA A 175 14.33 -11.38 44.75
C ALA A 175 13.19 -11.64 45.76
N LYS A 176 11.93 -11.64 45.29
CA LYS A 176 10.75 -12.00 46.09
C LYS A 176 10.76 -13.48 46.48
N THR A 177 11.18 -14.35 45.56
CA THR A 177 11.37 -15.79 45.79
C THR A 177 12.46 -16.05 46.83
N ALA A 178 13.61 -15.37 46.72
CA ALA A 178 14.70 -15.46 47.69
C ALA A 178 14.26 -14.99 49.09
N THR A 179 13.69 -13.79 49.20
CA THR A 179 13.39 -13.13 50.48
C THR A 179 12.19 -13.74 51.23
N TYR A 180 11.25 -14.38 50.53
CA TYR A 180 10.00 -14.87 51.13
C TYR A 180 9.70 -16.37 50.90
N GLY A 181 10.64 -17.13 50.33
CA GLY A 181 10.67 -18.59 50.48
C GLY A 181 9.50 -19.40 49.89
N HIS A 182 8.92 -18.95 48.77
CA HIS A 182 7.74 -19.61 48.15
C HIS A 182 7.89 -19.85 46.64
N ALA A 183 8.97 -20.54 46.23
CA ALA A 183 9.12 -21.01 44.85
C ALA A 183 8.13 -22.15 44.53
N HIS A 184 7.16 -21.90 43.65
CA HIS A 184 6.29 -22.94 43.12
C HIS A 184 7.00 -23.67 41.95
N PRO A 185 7.22 -25.01 42.01
CA PRO A 185 8.11 -25.72 41.09
C PRO A 185 7.81 -25.58 39.59
N ILE A 186 6.56 -25.28 39.22
CA ILE A 186 6.11 -25.14 37.83
C ILE A 186 6.01 -23.66 37.40
N ALA A 187 5.93 -22.72 38.34
CA ALA A 187 5.66 -21.31 38.05
C ALA A 187 6.90 -20.41 38.13
N ASP A 188 7.97 -20.83 38.80
CA ASP A 188 9.16 -20.01 39.09
C ASP A 188 10.45 -20.62 38.50
N LEU A 189 10.35 -21.24 37.32
CA LEU A 189 11.36 -22.13 36.72
C LEU A 189 12.77 -21.52 36.64
N LEU A 190 12.88 -20.25 36.21
CA LEU A 190 14.14 -19.51 36.12
C LEU A 190 14.33 -18.61 37.34
N SER A 191 13.26 -17.95 37.79
CA SER A 191 13.27 -17.05 38.96
C SER A 191 13.79 -17.73 40.21
N ALA A 192 13.45 -18.99 40.46
CA ALA A 192 13.96 -19.77 41.60
C ALA A 192 15.44 -20.21 41.46
N GLN A 193 16.00 -20.20 40.25
CA GLN A 193 17.44 -20.41 40.05
C GLN A 193 18.21 -19.10 40.26
N ILE A 194 17.69 -17.98 39.74
CA ILE A 194 18.25 -16.64 39.97
C ILE A 194 18.18 -16.27 41.45
N ALA A 195 17.11 -16.66 42.17
CA ALA A 195 16.94 -16.44 43.61
C ALA A 195 18.12 -16.96 44.44
N ARG A 196 18.76 -18.07 44.03
CA ARG A 196 19.93 -18.66 44.71
C ARG A 196 21.19 -17.78 44.65
N LEU A 197 21.19 -16.75 43.82
CA LEU A 197 22.28 -15.79 43.62
C LEU A 197 21.97 -14.41 44.23
N LEU A 198 20.79 -14.22 44.82
CA LEU A 198 20.32 -12.95 45.37
C LEU A 198 20.25 -13.03 46.91
N PRO A 199 20.67 -11.99 47.64
CA PRO A 199 20.52 -11.95 49.09
C PRO A 199 19.04 -11.73 49.48
N GLU A 200 18.64 -12.31 50.60
CA GLU A 200 17.34 -12.07 51.24
C GLU A 200 17.23 -10.59 51.65
N SER A 201 16.43 -9.80 50.92
CA SER A 201 16.34 -8.36 51.16
C SER A 201 15.03 -7.77 50.63
N PRO A 202 14.11 -7.36 51.53
CA PRO A 202 12.90 -6.63 51.14
C PRO A 202 13.22 -5.35 50.35
N VAL A 203 14.32 -4.68 50.69
CA VAL A 203 14.74 -3.44 50.02
C VAL A 203 15.20 -3.73 48.59
N LEU A 204 15.89 -4.85 48.34
CA LEU A 204 16.33 -5.23 46.99
C LEU A 204 15.16 -5.45 46.03
N ILE A 205 14.07 -6.08 46.50
CA ILE A 205 12.83 -6.22 45.73
C ILE A 205 12.27 -4.84 45.34
N SER A 206 12.17 -3.92 46.30
CA SER A 206 11.69 -2.56 46.05
C SER A 206 12.63 -1.76 45.15
N CYS A 207 13.94 -2.00 45.19
CA CYS A 207 14.91 -1.41 44.25
C CYS A 207 14.74 -1.95 42.82
N PHE A 208 14.56 -3.26 42.63
CA PHE A 208 14.27 -3.84 41.31
C PHE A 208 12.89 -3.39 40.78
N ALA A 209 11.89 -3.27 41.66
CA ALA A 209 10.58 -2.74 41.30
C ALA A 209 10.67 -1.26 40.90
N LEU A 210 11.46 -0.44 41.60
CA LEU A 210 11.70 0.95 41.21
C LEU A 210 12.46 1.04 39.87
N LEU A 211 13.47 0.19 39.64
CA LEU A 211 14.20 0.16 38.37
C LEU A 211 13.28 -0.20 37.19
N LYS A 212 12.43 -1.23 37.36
CA LYS A 212 11.40 -1.62 36.38
C LYS A 212 10.42 -0.46 36.14
N LEU A 213 9.87 0.13 37.20
CA LEU A 213 8.96 1.28 37.11
C LEU A 213 9.59 2.45 36.32
N LEU A 214 10.84 2.82 36.65
CA LEU A 214 11.54 3.94 36.03
C LEU A 214 11.95 3.67 34.57
N ALA A 215 12.16 2.42 34.17
CA ALA A 215 12.39 2.07 32.76
C ALA A 215 11.15 2.41 31.90
N GLY A 216 9.96 2.03 32.34
CA GLY A 216 8.72 2.43 31.68
C GLY A 216 8.38 3.93 31.82
N MET A 217 8.77 4.61 32.91
CA MET A 217 8.68 6.08 32.96
C MET A 217 9.61 6.74 31.94
N ALA A 218 10.81 6.19 31.72
CA ALA A 218 11.69 6.64 30.65
C ALA A 218 11.09 6.38 29.27
N PHE A 219 10.39 5.27 29.04
CA PHE A 219 9.60 5.05 27.83
C PHE A 219 8.54 6.14 27.64
N LEU A 220 7.67 6.38 28.63
CA LEU A 220 6.61 7.39 28.55
C LEU A 220 7.17 8.80 28.27
N ALA A 221 8.24 9.19 28.99
CA ALA A 221 8.88 10.49 28.81
C ALA A 221 9.55 10.62 27.43
N LEU A 222 10.36 9.65 26.99
CA LEU A 222 11.04 9.70 25.69
C LEU A 222 10.04 9.71 24.52
N VAL A 223 8.99 8.88 24.59
CA VAL A 223 7.98 8.77 23.54
C VAL A 223 7.09 10.02 23.48
N GLY A 224 6.73 10.59 24.64
CA GLY A 224 6.00 11.86 24.70
C GLY A 224 6.79 13.08 24.21
N LEU A 225 8.13 13.07 24.33
CA LEU A 225 9.01 14.08 23.76
C LEU A 225 9.25 13.89 22.26
N ASN A 226 9.34 12.66 21.78
CA ASN A 226 9.73 12.33 20.41
C ASN A 226 8.56 11.72 19.61
N LEU A 227 7.76 12.59 18.98
CA LEU A 227 6.58 12.15 18.23
C LEU A 227 6.89 11.38 16.93
N THR A 228 8.09 11.56 16.38
CA THR A 228 8.51 10.89 15.14
C THR A 228 9.16 9.52 15.37
N TRP A 229 9.28 9.05 16.63
CA TRP A 229 9.77 7.69 16.92
C TRP A 229 8.72 6.63 16.56
N GLY A 230 8.56 6.30 15.27
CA GLY A 230 7.56 5.34 14.79
C GLY A 230 7.79 3.91 15.29
N VAL A 231 9.05 3.56 15.57
CA VAL A 231 9.44 2.33 16.29
C VAL A 231 8.90 2.26 17.72
N ALA A 232 8.43 3.37 18.29
CA ALA A 232 7.75 3.43 19.59
C ALA A 232 6.24 3.63 19.45
N TRP A 233 5.79 4.62 18.65
CA TRP A 233 4.38 4.99 18.57
C TRP A 233 3.46 3.93 17.96
N HIS A 234 3.98 2.99 17.16
CA HIS A 234 3.16 1.90 16.61
C HIS A 234 2.51 1.00 17.68
N ARG A 235 3.05 0.90 18.91
CA ARG A 235 2.43 0.13 20.01
C ARG A 235 1.13 0.76 20.51
N ILE A 236 0.82 1.97 20.06
CA ILE A 236 -0.42 2.70 20.32
C ILE A 236 -1.21 2.81 19.01
N LEU A 237 -0.59 3.33 17.95
CA LEU A 237 -1.29 3.67 16.70
C LEU A 237 -1.67 2.47 15.82
N ALA A 238 -0.94 1.35 15.85
CA ALA A 238 -1.19 0.23 14.94
C ALA A 238 -2.60 -0.37 15.09
N PHE A 239 -3.11 -0.42 16.32
CA PHE A 239 -4.48 -0.85 16.62
C PHE A 239 -5.51 -0.03 15.84
N PHE A 240 -5.42 1.31 15.93
CA PHE A 240 -6.33 2.22 15.24
C PHE A 240 -6.17 2.13 13.72
N ASN A 241 -4.94 2.03 13.21
CA ASN A 241 -4.72 1.98 11.76
C ASN A 241 -5.25 0.68 11.13
N ILE A 242 -5.04 -0.47 11.79
CA ILE A 242 -5.59 -1.78 11.38
C ILE A 242 -7.13 -1.80 11.52
N PHE A 243 -7.70 -1.13 12.52
CA PHE A 243 -9.15 -0.99 12.68
C PHE A 243 -9.80 -0.19 11.53
N PHE A 244 -9.17 0.93 11.13
CA PHE A 244 -9.66 1.87 10.13
C PHE A 244 -9.18 1.62 8.68
N LYS A 245 -8.47 0.52 8.39
CA LYS A 245 -8.10 0.12 7.02
C LYS A 245 -9.32 -0.28 6.17
N ARG A 246 -9.14 -0.52 4.88
CA ARG A 246 -10.21 -0.96 3.94
C ARG A 246 -10.64 -2.42 4.14
N ASP A 247 -11.76 -2.79 3.51
CA ASP A 247 -12.50 -4.05 3.72
C ASP A 247 -12.89 -4.70 2.38
N ASP A 248 -11.90 -4.90 1.51
CA ASP A 248 -12.11 -5.04 0.06
C ASP A 248 -11.58 -6.34 -0.58
N GLY A 249 -11.06 -7.30 0.21
CA GLY A 249 -10.54 -8.56 -0.33
C GLY A 249 -9.40 -8.39 -1.34
N GLY A 250 -8.47 -7.47 -1.08
CA GLY A 250 -7.28 -7.24 -1.92
C GLY A 250 -6.51 -6.01 -1.47
N LEU A 251 -6.33 -5.05 -2.38
CA LEU A 251 -5.83 -3.70 -2.08
C LEU A 251 -6.88 -2.59 -2.27
N GLY A 252 -8.11 -2.97 -2.64
CA GLY A 252 -9.21 -2.05 -2.86
C GLY A 252 -9.21 -1.32 -4.20
N ALA A 253 -10.17 -0.42 -4.35
CA ALA A 253 -10.08 0.68 -5.30
C ALA A 253 -8.94 1.62 -4.87
N LEU A 254 -8.34 2.35 -5.82
CA LEU A 254 -7.63 3.58 -5.46
C LEU A 254 -8.61 4.56 -4.81
N ALA A 255 -8.25 5.19 -3.69
CA ALA A 255 -9.15 6.12 -3.03
C ALA A 255 -9.58 7.25 -3.98
N PRO A 256 -10.88 7.52 -4.19
CA PRO A 256 -11.34 8.64 -5.02
C PRO A 256 -10.96 9.98 -4.39
N MET A 257 -10.94 11.05 -5.19
CA MET A 257 -10.98 12.42 -4.67
C MET A 257 -12.36 12.67 -4.03
N ARG A 258 -12.44 13.58 -3.06
CA ARG A 258 -13.67 13.89 -2.33
C ARG A 258 -13.81 15.38 -2.09
N THR A 259 -15.06 15.88 -2.07
CA THR A 259 -15.36 17.29 -1.78
C THR A 259 -15.15 17.60 -0.29
N ALA A 260 -15.25 18.87 0.09
CA ALA A 260 -15.24 19.29 1.50
C ALA A 260 -16.26 18.52 2.38
N GLU A 261 -17.45 18.26 1.84
CA GLU A 261 -18.56 17.51 2.47
C GLU A 261 -18.25 16.00 2.60
N GLY A 262 -17.27 15.50 1.84
CA GLY A 262 -16.86 14.11 1.83
C GLY A 262 -17.58 13.23 0.81
N GLU A 263 -18.37 13.79 -0.11
CA GLU A 263 -18.88 13.08 -1.29
C GLU A 263 -17.75 12.73 -2.25
N VAL A 264 -17.96 11.83 -3.21
CA VAL A 264 -16.98 11.60 -4.29
C VAL A 264 -16.94 12.83 -5.18
N LEU A 265 -15.75 13.37 -5.43
CA LEU A 265 -15.55 14.52 -6.30
C LEU A 265 -15.57 14.05 -7.76
N THR A 266 -16.52 14.57 -8.51
CA THR A 266 -16.75 14.32 -9.95
C THR A 266 -16.61 15.62 -10.75
N LEU A 267 -16.78 15.57 -12.07
CA LEU A 267 -16.69 16.75 -12.94
C LEU A 267 -17.90 17.69 -12.78
N GLU A 268 -18.98 17.21 -12.16
CA GLU A 268 -20.26 17.90 -11.99
C GLU A 268 -20.42 18.57 -10.62
N ASN A 269 -19.71 18.12 -9.58
CA ASN A 269 -19.81 18.66 -8.21
C ASN A 269 -18.55 19.38 -7.70
N VAL A 270 -17.46 19.41 -8.47
CA VAL A 270 -16.21 20.12 -8.10
C VAL A 270 -16.42 21.63 -7.96
N GLY A 271 -16.12 22.16 -6.78
CA GLY A 271 -16.12 23.60 -6.48
C GLY A 271 -14.80 24.31 -6.81
N GLU A 272 -14.80 25.66 -6.77
CA GLU A 272 -13.58 26.47 -6.96
C GLU A 272 -12.56 26.29 -5.81
N ASP A 273 -13.04 25.97 -4.60
CA ASP A 273 -12.22 25.74 -3.40
C ASP A 273 -11.91 24.24 -3.14
N ASP A 274 -12.26 23.32 -4.04
CA ASP A 274 -12.11 21.87 -3.82
C ASP A 274 -10.67 21.35 -3.99
N GLN A 275 -10.33 20.33 -3.20
CA GLN A 275 -8.94 19.89 -3.01
C GLN A 275 -8.51 18.83 -4.04
N LEU A 276 -7.80 19.24 -5.10
CA LEU A 276 -7.42 18.39 -6.24
C LEU A 276 -6.17 17.51 -6.00
N GLY A 277 -6.20 16.68 -4.96
CA GLY A 277 -5.08 15.82 -4.55
C GLY A 277 -4.56 16.20 -3.17
N ALA A 278 -3.25 16.06 -2.93
CA ALA A 278 -2.61 16.61 -1.73
C ALA A 278 -1.22 17.15 -2.07
N GLY A 279 -1.07 18.47 -1.99
CA GLY A 279 0.20 19.18 -2.20
C GLY A 279 0.89 19.59 -0.92
N HIS A 280 0.11 19.84 0.14
CA HIS A 280 0.57 20.34 1.44
C HIS A 280 0.14 19.39 2.58
N LEU A 281 0.52 19.71 3.82
CA LEU A 281 0.24 18.85 4.97
C LEU A 281 -1.23 18.89 5.41
N GLU A 282 -1.83 20.08 5.34
CA GLU A 282 -3.25 20.36 5.53
C GLU A 282 -4.11 19.42 4.69
N ASP A 283 -3.77 19.26 3.41
CA ASP A 283 -4.48 18.46 2.41
C ASP A 283 -4.61 16.96 2.79
N LEU A 284 -3.70 16.42 3.62
CA LEU A 284 -3.71 15.00 3.98
C LEU A 284 -4.94 14.65 4.84
N SER A 285 -5.73 13.68 4.37
CA SER A 285 -6.84 13.13 5.13
C SER A 285 -6.41 12.52 6.46
N TRP A 286 -7.29 12.48 7.45
CA TRP A 286 -6.97 11.98 8.79
C TRP A 286 -6.36 10.57 8.78
N LYS A 287 -6.77 9.70 7.85
CA LYS A 287 -6.18 8.35 7.68
C LYS A 287 -4.76 8.40 7.15
N MET A 288 -4.45 9.30 6.22
CA MET A 288 -3.09 9.46 5.67
C MET A 288 -2.13 9.99 6.74
N ARG A 289 -2.61 10.92 7.59
CA ARG A 289 -1.86 11.39 8.77
C ARG A 289 -1.64 10.30 9.80
N LEU A 290 -2.65 9.47 10.07
CA LEU A 290 -2.52 8.29 10.92
C LEU A 290 -1.52 7.28 10.33
N ASP A 291 -1.55 7.07 9.02
CA ASP A 291 -0.64 6.16 8.30
C ASP A 291 0.83 6.58 8.43
N ALA A 292 1.15 7.84 8.13
CA ALA A 292 2.49 8.39 8.29
C ALA A 292 2.98 8.26 9.74
N ALA A 293 2.15 8.66 10.72
CA ALA A 293 2.46 8.53 12.14
C ALA A 293 2.65 7.06 12.60
N THR A 294 1.94 6.10 11.99
CA THR A 294 2.00 4.67 12.34
C THR A 294 3.22 3.96 11.73
N CYS A 295 4.00 4.62 10.86
CA CYS A 295 5.15 3.99 10.18
C CYS A 295 6.16 3.38 11.17
N THR A 296 6.15 2.05 11.28
CA THR A 296 6.98 1.23 12.18
C THR A 296 8.49 1.27 11.91
N GLU A 297 8.91 1.86 10.78
CA GLU A 297 10.29 1.89 10.28
C GLU A 297 10.94 0.51 10.06
N CYS A 298 10.13 -0.57 10.04
CA CYS A 298 10.62 -1.95 9.92
C CYS A 298 11.15 -2.33 8.52
N GLY A 299 10.84 -1.53 7.51
CA GLY A 299 11.29 -1.71 6.13
C GLY A 299 10.71 -2.90 5.37
N ARG A 300 9.67 -3.61 5.86
CA ARG A 300 9.04 -4.69 5.08
C ARG A 300 8.51 -4.20 3.72
N CYS A 301 8.05 -2.96 3.65
CA CYS A 301 7.61 -2.31 2.42
C CYS A 301 8.75 -1.91 1.45
N GLN A 302 10.02 -1.84 1.90
CA GLN A 302 11.18 -1.65 1.00
C GLN A 302 11.79 -2.99 0.56
N ASP A 303 11.73 -4.05 1.38
CA ASP A 303 12.25 -5.39 1.03
C ASP A 303 11.75 -5.83 -0.37
N LEU A 304 10.49 -5.56 -0.71
CA LEU A 304 9.84 -5.92 -1.98
C LEU A 304 9.43 -4.71 -2.85
N CYS A 305 10.00 -3.52 -2.62
CA CYS A 305 9.75 -2.36 -3.50
C CYS A 305 10.58 -2.49 -4.80
N PRO A 306 9.97 -2.50 -5.99
CA PRO A 306 10.72 -2.68 -7.24
C PRO A 306 11.61 -1.49 -7.57
N ALA A 307 11.22 -0.27 -7.18
CA ALA A 307 12.04 0.93 -7.36
C ALA A 307 13.27 0.90 -6.45
N TRP A 308 13.08 0.63 -5.15
CA TRP A 308 14.18 0.59 -4.17
C TRP A 308 15.27 -0.41 -4.55
N ASN A 309 14.87 -1.63 -4.90
CA ASN A 309 15.75 -2.74 -5.27
C ASN A 309 16.40 -2.57 -6.65
N THR A 310 15.91 -1.64 -7.49
CA THR A 310 16.55 -1.27 -8.77
C THR A 310 17.29 0.08 -8.68
N HIS A 311 17.73 0.46 -7.48
CA HIS A 311 18.55 1.65 -7.20
C HIS A 311 17.89 3.02 -7.45
N LYS A 312 16.55 3.08 -7.63
CA LYS A 312 15.80 4.35 -7.70
C LYS A 312 15.60 4.97 -6.31
N PRO A 313 15.37 6.29 -6.17
CA PRO A 313 15.31 6.92 -4.85
C PRO A 313 14.10 6.48 -4.01
N LEU A 314 12.96 6.12 -4.63
CA LEU A 314 11.74 5.71 -3.92
C LEU A 314 11.96 4.55 -2.94
N ASN A 315 11.83 4.89 -1.65
CA ASN A 315 11.68 3.95 -0.55
C ASN A 315 10.32 4.18 0.13
N PRO A 316 9.37 3.21 0.08
CA PRO A 316 8.05 3.41 0.67
C PRO A 316 8.06 3.65 2.18
N LYS A 317 9.10 3.19 2.90
CA LYS A 317 9.28 3.49 4.33
C LYS A 317 9.69 4.94 4.52
N LEU A 318 10.68 5.43 3.77
CA LEU A 318 11.17 6.80 3.90
C LEU A 318 10.07 7.78 3.51
N LEU A 319 9.36 7.56 2.40
CA LEU A 319 8.18 8.36 2.01
C LEU A 319 7.18 8.60 3.16
N MET A 320 6.91 7.59 4.00
CA MET A 320 6.03 7.73 5.17
C MET A 320 6.72 8.39 6.38
N MET A 321 8.04 8.28 6.49
CA MET A 321 8.85 8.98 7.50
C MET A 321 9.02 10.47 7.17
N ASP A 322 9.26 10.81 5.91
CA ASP A 322 9.54 12.17 5.44
C ASP A 322 8.28 13.05 5.61
N ILE A 323 7.11 12.54 5.18
CA ILE A 323 5.79 13.13 5.44
C ILE A 323 5.54 13.30 6.96
N ARG A 324 5.94 12.32 7.78
CA ARG A 324 5.75 12.37 9.24
C ARG A 324 6.69 13.37 9.92
N GLU A 325 7.94 13.47 9.48
CA GLU A 325 8.94 14.36 10.06
C GLU A 325 8.59 15.82 9.73
N ALA A 326 8.19 16.10 8.49
CA ALA A 326 7.58 17.38 8.10
C ALA A 326 6.39 17.77 9.00
N ALA A 327 5.52 16.80 9.30
CA ALA A 327 4.31 17.02 10.09
C ALA A 327 4.53 17.25 11.59
N LEU A 328 5.49 16.54 12.19
CA LEU A 328 5.62 16.42 13.65
C LEU A 328 6.94 16.97 14.20
N ASN A 329 7.87 17.34 13.33
CA ASN A 329 9.16 17.94 13.68
C ASN A 329 9.57 19.03 12.65
N PRO A 330 8.91 20.21 12.64
CA PRO A 330 9.15 21.27 11.65
C PRO A 330 10.60 21.79 11.61
N GLN A 331 11.38 21.58 12.67
CA GLN A 331 12.81 21.90 12.70
C GLN A 331 13.61 20.95 11.79
N ALA A 332 13.34 19.63 11.86
CA ALA A 332 13.98 18.67 10.96
C ALA A 332 13.42 18.71 9.53
N ALA A 333 12.18 19.22 9.34
CA ALA A 333 11.65 19.50 8.00
C ALA A 333 12.56 20.44 7.20
N ALA A 334 13.07 21.49 7.84
CA ALA A 334 14.04 22.40 7.23
C ALA A 334 15.38 21.71 6.90
N GLU A 335 15.86 20.82 7.78
CA GLU A 335 17.10 20.03 7.55
C GLU A 335 16.94 19.00 6.41
N ILE A 336 15.74 18.42 6.22
CA ILE A 336 15.44 17.53 5.08
C ILE A 336 15.56 18.29 3.76
N ASN A 337 15.06 19.52 3.68
CA ASN A 337 15.13 20.34 2.48
C ASN A 337 16.59 20.69 2.12
N GLU A 338 17.45 20.98 3.11
CA GLU A 338 18.90 21.15 2.85
C GLU A 338 19.56 19.83 2.41
N ALA A 339 19.22 18.70 3.03
CA ALA A 339 19.82 17.40 2.72
C ALA A 339 19.43 16.87 1.32
N ALA A 340 18.20 17.14 0.86
CA ALA A 340 17.72 16.79 -0.48
C ALA A 340 18.40 17.61 -1.58
N LEU A 341 18.83 18.85 -1.27
CA LEU A 341 19.37 19.83 -2.22
C LEU A 341 20.91 19.94 -2.18
N ASN A 342 21.61 18.82 -2.33
CA ASN A 342 23.07 18.80 -2.56
C ASN A 342 23.45 19.21 -4.00
N VAL A 343 22.89 20.33 -4.48
CA VAL A 343 23.20 21.03 -5.73
C VAL A 343 23.08 22.54 -5.47
N ASP A 344 24.12 23.32 -5.74
CA ASP A 344 24.21 24.74 -5.36
C ASP A 344 23.14 25.64 -6.03
N ASN A 345 22.12 26.10 -5.29
CA ASN A 345 21.29 27.29 -5.63
C ASN A 345 20.43 27.79 -4.44
N PRO A 346 19.79 28.99 -4.47
CA PRO A 346 19.76 29.88 -3.31
C PRO A 346 18.32 30.27 -2.89
N HIS A 347 17.51 29.30 -2.49
CA HIS A 347 16.07 29.49 -2.29
C HIS A 347 15.66 29.84 -0.86
N ALA A 348 15.94 31.09 -0.46
CA ALA A 348 15.28 31.72 0.69
C ALA A 348 13.79 32.02 0.37
N GLY A 349 12.96 30.98 0.31
CA GLY A 349 11.54 31.10 -0.06
C GLY A 349 10.79 29.78 -0.30
N VAL A 350 11.32 28.62 0.09
CA VAL A 350 10.62 27.33 0.00
C VAL A 350 9.42 27.32 0.96
N ASP A 351 8.26 26.84 0.50
CA ASP A 351 7.15 26.54 1.40
C ASP A 351 7.40 25.20 2.10
N VAL A 352 7.80 25.28 3.37
CA VAL A 352 8.12 24.10 4.21
C VAL A 352 6.92 23.20 4.50
N LEU A 353 5.70 23.57 4.09
CA LEU A 353 4.51 22.71 4.14
C LEU A 353 4.27 21.93 2.84
N LYS A 354 4.92 22.28 1.72
CA LYS A 354 4.71 21.63 0.42
C LYS A 354 5.33 20.22 0.41
N LEU A 355 4.46 19.22 0.43
CA LEU A 355 4.82 17.80 0.37
C LEU A 355 5.31 17.40 -1.02
N ALA A 356 4.69 17.90 -2.09
CA ALA A 356 4.99 17.49 -3.46
C ALA A 356 6.07 18.38 -4.09
N GLY A 357 7.17 17.78 -4.56
CA GLY A 357 8.32 18.48 -5.12
C GLY A 357 9.45 18.67 -4.10
N ASP A 358 9.15 19.32 -2.98
CA ASP A 358 10.16 19.65 -1.96
C ASP A 358 10.45 18.48 -1.01
N ILE A 359 9.50 18.09 -0.16
CA ILE A 359 9.68 16.97 0.80
C ILE A 359 9.66 15.61 0.09
N VAL A 360 8.78 15.45 -0.91
CA VAL A 360 8.68 14.27 -1.77
C VAL A 360 9.02 14.67 -3.20
N THR A 361 10.30 14.52 -3.55
CA THR A 361 10.83 14.84 -4.88
C THR A 361 10.17 14.03 -5.99
N ASP A 362 10.13 14.60 -7.19
CA ASP A 362 9.51 13.96 -8.36
C ASP A 362 10.16 12.61 -8.71
N ASP A 363 11.47 12.46 -8.59
CA ASP A 363 12.13 11.17 -8.82
C ASP A 363 11.65 10.08 -7.84
N VAL A 364 11.28 10.44 -6.60
CA VAL A 364 10.62 9.53 -5.65
C VAL A 364 9.18 9.26 -6.08
N LEU A 365 8.43 10.29 -6.44
CA LEU A 365 7.01 10.22 -6.79
C LEU A 365 6.74 9.40 -8.06
N TRP A 366 7.49 9.68 -9.14
CA TRP A 366 7.31 9.07 -10.46
C TRP A 366 7.97 7.69 -10.58
N SER A 367 8.92 7.34 -9.69
CA SER A 367 9.45 5.97 -9.56
C SER A 367 8.41 4.92 -9.11
N CYS A 368 7.23 5.34 -8.61
CA CYS A 368 6.22 4.40 -8.13
C CYS A 368 5.46 3.70 -9.27
N THR A 369 5.47 2.36 -9.26
CA THR A 369 4.77 1.52 -10.24
C THR A 369 3.33 1.15 -9.85
N ASN A 370 2.78 1.72 -8.76
CA ASN A 370 1.44 1.42 -8.21
C ASN A 370 1.18 -0.10 -7.98
N CYS A 371 2.23 -0.91 -7.83
CA CYS A 371 2.14 -2.38 -7.78
C CYS A 371 1.73 -2.98 -6.41
N GLY A 372 1.58 -2.14 -5.38
CA GLY A 372 0.98 -2.51 -4.09
C GLY A 372 1.84 -3.31 -3.12
N ALA A 373 3.07 -3.69 -3.49
CA ALA A 373 3.95 -4.50 -2.64
C ALA A 373 4.19 -3.88 -1.25
N CYS A 374 4.31 -2.56 -1.18
CA CYS A 374 4.46 -1.81 0.06
C CYS A 374 3.24 -1.88 1.00
N VAL A 375 2.02 -1.99 0.45
CA VAL A 375 0.76 -2.03 1.21
C VAL A 375 0.51 -3.45 1.74
N ASP A 376 0.60 -4.48 0.90
CA ASP A 376 0.43 -5.88 1.35
C ASP A 376 1.45 -6.30 2.42
N GLN A 377 2.70 -5.86 2.26
CA GLN A 377 3.79 -6.21 3.18
C GLN A 377 3.84 -5.33 4.44
N CYS A 378 2.90 -4.40 4.60
CA CYS A 378 2.85 -3.56 5.79
C CYS A 378 2.17 -4.30 6.95
N PRO A 379 2.87 -4.59 8.07
CA PRO A 379 2.29 -5.29 9.21
C PRO A 379 1.29 -4.46 10.02
N VAL A 380 1.10 -3.18 9.63
CA VAL A 380 0.20 -2.20 10.25
C VAL A 380 -0.71 -1.52 9.20
N ASP A 381 -0.86 -2.15 8.03
CA ASP A 381 -1.79 -1.77 6.95
C ASP A 381 -1.76 -0.29 6.53
N ILE A 382 -0.56 0.20 6.18
CA ILE A 382 -0.36 1.55 5.66
C ILE A 382 -0.70 1.64 4.17
N GLU A 383 -1.60 2.57 3.82
CA GLU A 383 -2.18 2.77 2.49
C GLU A 383 -1.25 3.64 1.60
N HIS A 384 0.01 3.20 1.46
CA HIS A 384 1.11 3.91 0.78
C HIS A 384 0.79 4.37 -0.65
N ILE A 385 -0.06 3.63 -1.38
CA ILE A 385 -0.40 3.93 -2.78
C ILE A 385 -1.17 5.24 -2.91
N ASP A 386 -2.10 5.49 -2.01
CA ASP A 386 -3.02 6.62 -2.11
C ASP A 386 -2.36 7.93 -1.69
N HIS A 387 -1.30 7.84 -0.87
CA HIS A 387 -0.39 8.95 -0.62
C HIS A 387 0.32 9.37 -1.92
N VAL A 388 0.91 8.41 -2.65
CA VAL A 388 1.53 8.66 -3.96
C VAL A 388 0.49 9.18 -4.96
N ALA A 389 -0.73 8.65 -4.97
CA ALA A 389 -1.77 9.11 -5.90
C ALA A 389 -2.30 10.50 -5.57
N ALA A 390 -2.46 10.87 -4.30
CA ALA A 390 -2.85 12.22 -3.90
C ALA A 390 -1.77 13.25 -4.27
N LEU A 391 -0.49 12.93 -4.00
CA LEU A 391 0.66 13.75 -4.42
C LEU A 391 0.71 13.90 -5.95
N ARG A 392 0.49 12.82 -6.71
CA ARG A 392 0.41 12.86 -8.18
C ARG A 392 -0.79 13.66 -8.71
N ARG A 393 -1.96 13.55 -8.07
CA ARG A 393 -3.15 14.34 -8.42
C ARG A 393 -2.87 15.82 -8.28
N PHE A 394 -2.29 16.24 -7.15
CA PHE A 394 -1.90 17.64 -6.97
C PHE A 394 -0.84 18.09 -7.99
N ARG A 395 0.21 17.28 -8.21
CA ARG A 395 1.22 17.56 -9.24
C ARG A 395 0.60 17.76 -10.64
N VAL A 396 -0.35 16.92 -11.04
CA VAL A 396 -0.96 16.97 -12.39
C VAL A 396 -2.08 17.99 -12.52
N LEU A 397 -2.93 18.15 -11.52
CA LEU A 397 -4.17 18.94 -11.58
C LEU A 397 -4.00 20.37 -11.02
N SER A 398 -3.10 20.57 -10.07
CA SER A 398 -2.86 21.88 -9.42
C SER A 398 -1.56 22.54 -9.90
N ASP A 399 -0.41 21.86 -9.75
CA ASP A 399 0.88 22.40 -10.20
C ASP A 399 1.05 22.34 -11.73
N SER A 400 0.31 21.47 -12.43
CA SER A 400 0.55 21.09 -13.84
C SER A 400 1.98 20.59 -14.14
N GLU A 401 2.66 20.05 -13.13
CA GLU A 401 4.06 19.61 -13.18
C GLU A 401 4.14 18.07 -13.21
N PHE A 402 4.55 17.50 -14.34
CA PHE A 402 4.66 16.05 -14.54
C PHE A 402 5.65 15.71 -15.66
N PRO A 403 6.21 14.47 -15.70
CA PRO A 403 7.08 14.02 -16.78
C PRO A 403 6.47 14.24 -18.17
N GLY A 404 7.17 14.98 -19.03
CA GLY A 404 6.65 15.48 -20.31
C GLY A 404 6.17 14.39 -21.28
N GLU A 405 6.70 13.17 -21.15
CA GLU A 405 6.24 11.98 -21.87
C GLU A 405 4.74 11.70 -21.62
N LEU A 406 4.24 11.92 -20.39
CA LEU A 406 2.82 11.77 -20.04
C LEU A 406 1.92 12.79 -20.76
N GLY A 407 2.42 13.98 -21.11
CA GLY A 407 1.65 14.97 -21.86
C GLY A 407 1.24 14.47 -23.25
N THR A 408 2.06 13.60 -23.86
CA THR A 408 1.71 12.91 -25.11
C THR A 408 0.64 11.85 -24.87
N MET A 409 0.78 11.07 -23.80
CA MET A 409 -0.19 10.04 -23.40
C MET A 409 -1.57 10.64 -23.07
N PHE A 410 -1.63 11.76 -22.35
CA PHE A 410 -2.90 12.43 -22.00
C PHE A 410 -3.64 12.92 -23.25
N ARG A 411 -2.96 13.62 -24.17
CA ARG A 411 -3.54 14.08 -25.44
C ARG A 411 -4.00 12.92 -26.31
N ALA A 412 -3.30 11.79 -26.30
CA ALA A 412 -3.69 10.57 -27.00
C ALA A 412 -4.95 9.92 -26.39
N LEU A 413 -5.02 9.84 -25.06
CA LEU A 413 -6.21 9.36 -24.35
C LEU A 413 -7.43 10.25 -24.63
N GLU A 414 -7.28 11.57 -24.52
CA GLU A 414 -8.31 12.58 -24.77
C GLU A 414 -8.81 12.57 -26.22
N THR A 415 -7.91 12.67 -27.20
CA THR A 415 -8.29 12.87 -28.62
C THR A 415 -8.47 11.58 -29.43
N LYS A 416 -8.02 10.42 -28.91
CA LYS A 416 -8.07 9.12 -29.62
C LYS A 416 -8.64 7.97 -28.77
N GLY A 417 -8.91 8.18 -27.49
CA GLY A 417 -9.42 7.12 -26.61
C GLY A 417 -8.43 5.99 -26.34
N ASN A 418 -7.12 6.21 -26.52
CA ASN A 418 -6.09 5.20 -26.23
C ASN A 418 -4.69 5.84 -26.01
N PRO A 419 -3.84 5.26 -25.14
CA PRO A 419 -2.54 5.83 -24.80
C PRO A 419 -1.44 5.58 -25.86
N TRP A 420 -1.75 4.85 -26.95
CA TRP A 420 -0.85 4.67 -28.10
C TRP A 420 -1.04 5.75 -29.19
N GLY A 421 -2.08 6.58 -29.10
CA GLY A 421 -2.37 7.64 -30.10
C GLY A 421 -2.86 7.14 -31.47
N ARG A 422 -3.17 5.85 -31.60
CA ARG A 422 -3.71 5.25 -32.85
C ARG A 422 -5.16 5.68 -33.07
N ASN A 423 -5.65 5.69 -34.30
CA ASN A 423 -7.02 6.16 -34.56
C ASN A 423 -8.06 5.13 -34.10
N ARG A 424 -9.19 5.58 -33.55
CA ARG A 424 -10.25 4.71 -33.01
C ARG A 424 -10.78 3.68 -34.02
N LYS A 425 -10.72 3.97 -35.33
CA LYS A 425 -11.05 3.01 -36.40
C LYS A 425 -10.12 1.80 -36.46
N GLU A 426 -8.82 1.96 -36.18
CA GLU A 426 -7.82 0.88 -36.27
C GLU A 426 -8.09 -0.27 -35.26
N ARG A 427 -9.03 -0.09 -34.32
CA ARG A 427 -9.58 -1.18 -33.49
C ARG A 427 -10.29 -2.28 -34.29
N GLU A 428 -10.77 -1.95 -35.49
CA GLU A 428 -11.46 -2.87 -36.42
C GLU A 428 -10.48 -3.78 -37.17
N ASP A 429 -9.20 -3.41 -37.26
CA ASP A 429 -8.20 -4.08 -38.10
C ASP A 429 -7.98 -5.55 -37.68
N TRP A 430 -7.92 -5.81 -36.36
CA TRP A 430 -7.74 -7.18 -35.84
C TRP A 430 -8.99 -8.04 -36.05
N ILE A 431 -10.19 -7.43 -36.00
CA ILE A 431 -11.47 -8.12 -36.25
C ILE A 431 -11.59 -8.47 -37.73
N THR A 432 -11.24 -7.52 -38.61
CA THR A 432 -11.20 -7.72 -40.06
C THR A 432 -10.23 -8.84 -40.43
N ALA A 433 -9.05 -8.87 -39.80
CA ALA A 433 -8.10 -9.97 -39.96
C ALA A 433 -8.67 -11.30 -39.44
N ALA A 434 -9.31 -11.32 -38.26
CA ALA A 434 -9.91 -12.53 -37.68
C ALA A 434 -11.02 -13.11 -38.57
N ARG A 435 -11.98 -12.28 -39.01
CA ARG A 435 -13.09 -12.68 -39.90
C ARG A 435 -12.59 -13.20 -41.24
N ARG A 436 -11.59 -12.55 -41.85
CA ARG A 436 -10.93 -13.01 -43.08
C ARG A 436 -10.29 -14.39 -42.91
N ASP A 437 -9.72 -14.65 -41.74
CA ASP A 437 -9.09 -15.93 -41.40
C ASP A 437 -10.10 -17.00 -40.93
N GLY A 438 -11.40 -16.74 -41.08
CA GLY A 438 -12.48 -17.69 -40.78
C GLY A 438 -13.01 -17.70 -39.35
N LEU A 439 -12.55 -16.78 -38.49
CA LEU A 439 -12.98 -16.70 -37.08
C LEU A 439 -14.20 -15.78 -36.93
N GLU A 440 -15.30 -16.30 -36.37
CA GLU A 440 -16.47 -15.49 -36.03
C GLU A 440 -16.17 -14.58 -34.82
N VAL A 441 -16.46 -13.29 -34.96
CA VAL A 441 -16.23 -12.26 -33.93
C VAL A 441 -17.42 -11.31 -33.90
N PRO A 442 -18.50 -11.61 -33.15
CA PRO A 442 -19.70 -10.76 -33.15
C PRO A 442 -19.42 -9.37 -32.58
N ILE A 443 -19.81 -8.32 -33.30
CA ILE A 443 -19.75 -6.92 -32.86
C ILE A 443 -21.15 -6.49 -32.41
N PHE A 444 -21.24 -5.99 -31.19
CA PHE A 444 -22.47 -5.41 -30.66
C PHE A 444 -22.81 -4.10 -31.39
N GLY A 445 -24.03 -4.01 -31.93
CA GLY A 445 -24.49 -2.88 -32.76
C GLY A 445 -24.03 -2.90 -34.23
N GLU A 446 -23.37 -3.98 -34.69
CA GLU A 446 -23.13 -4.22 -36.12
C GLU A 446 -23.66 -5.60 -36.58
N ASP A 447 -23.45 -6.68 -35.80
CA ASP A 447 -24.03 -8.01 -36.07
C ASP A 447 -25.05 -8.46 -34.99
N VAL A 448 -25.04 -7.85 -33.80
CA VAL A 448 -25.97 -8.21 -32.69
C VAL A 448 -26.49 -6.96 -31.97
N ASP A 449 -27.80 -6.73 -32.02
CA ASP A 449 -28.44 -5.50 -31.51
C ASP A 449 -28.88 -5.56 -30.03
N SER A 450 -28.76 -6.70 -29.35
CA SER A 450 -29.16 -6.82 -27.94
C SER A 450 -28.45 -7.93 -27.19
N PHE A 451 -28.29 -7.77 -25.87
CA PHE A 451 -27.76 -8.81 -24.98
C PHE A 451 -28.79 -9.92 -24.62
N ALA A 452 -29.89 -10.04 -25.39
CA ALA A 452 -30.92 -11.06 -25.15
C ALA A 452 -30.37 -12.49 -25.29
N ASP A 453 -29.55 -12.75 -26.33
CA ASP A 453 -28.89 -14.04 -26.57
C ASP A 453 -27.36 -13.98 -26.40
N LEU A 454 -26.85 -12.99 -25.66
CA LEU A 454 -25.43 -12.88 -25.30
C LEU A 454 -25.25 -13.06 -23.79
N GLU A 455 -24.15 -13.72 -23.39
CA GLU A 455 -23.80 -13.92 -21.98
C GLU A 455 -22.67 -12.98 -21.52
N TYR A 456 -21.67 -12.74 -22.38
CA TYR A 456 -20.47 -11.99 -22.03
C TYR A 456 -20.16 -10.88 -23.04
N LEU A 457 -19.78 -9.71 -22.55
CA LEU A 457 -19.02 -8.74 -23.33
C LEU A 457 -17.53 -9.06 -23.19
N PHE A 458 -16.82 -9.27 -24.30
CA PHE A 458 -15.36 -9.34 -24.28
C PHE A 458 -14.76 -7.95 -24.53
N TRP A 459 -14.24 -7.35 -23.45
CA TRP A 459 -13.55 -6.06 -23.49
C TRP A 459 -12.09 -6.25 -23.90
N VAL A 460 -11.78 -5.87 -25.13
CA VAL A 460 -10.46 -6.00 -25.77
C VAL A 460 -9.47 -5.00 -25.18
N GLY A 461 -9.95 -3.78 -24.88
CA GLY A 461 -9.14 -2.67 -24.41
C GLY A 461 -8.14 -2.19 -25.46
N CYS A 462 -7.21 -1.32 -25.04
CA CYS A 462 -6.26 -0.71 -25.97
C CYS A 462 -5.19 -1.71 -26.45
N ALA A 463 -4.54 -2.43 -25.53
CA ALA A 463 -3.44 -3.33 -25.89
C ALA A 463 -3.93 -4.50 -26.76
N GLY A 464 -5.10 -5.07 -26.46
CA GLY A 464 -5.67 -6.19 -27.21
C GLY A 464 -6.07 -5.83 -28.65
N ALA A 465 -6.15 -4.54 -28.99
CA ALA A 465 -6.49 -4.04 -30.32
C ALA A 465 -5.30 -3.42 -31.07
N PHE A 466 -4.28 -2.90 -30.36
CA PHE A 466 -3.21 -2.07 -30.95
C PHE A 466 -1.78 -2.60 -30.79
N ASP A 467 -1.51 -3.49 -29.82
CA ASP A 467 -0.20 -4.12 -29.61
C ASP A 467 -0.18 -5.50 -30.30
N GLU A 468 0.92 -5.86 -30.97
CA GLU A 468 0.98 -7.11 -31.77
C GLU A 468 0.83 -8.37 -30.91
N ASP A 469 1.42 -8.40 -29.71
CA ASP A 469 1.35 -9.55 -28.81
C ASP A 469 0.05 -9.51 -27.96
N GLY A 470 -0.50 -8.31 -27.75
CA GLY A 470 -1.88 -8.10 -27.32
C GLY A 470 -2.89 -8.71 -28.29
N VAL A 471 -2.82 -8.40 -29.59
CA VAL A 471 -3.74 -8.90 -30.63
C VAL A 471 -3.66 -10.42 -30.78
N LYS A 472 -2.45 -11.02 -30.72
CA LYS A 472 -2.29 -12.50 -30.68
C LYS A 472 -3.02 -13.11 -29.48
N THR A 473 -3.00 -12.43 -28.34
CA THR A 473 -3.70 -12.86 -27.11
C THR A 473 -5.21 -12.70 -27.23
N THR A 474 -5.69 -11.58 -27.79
CA THR A 474 -7.11 -11.35 -28.10
C THR A 474 -7.66 -12.45 -29.02
N ARG A 475 -6.97 -12.74 -30.12
CA ARG A 475 -7.37 -13.81 -31.05
C ARG A 475 -7.38 -15.18 -30.39
N ALA A 476 -6.35 -15.53 -29.61
CA ALA A 476 -6.34 -16.79 -28.86
C ALA A 476 -7.53 -16.92 -27.90
N VAL A 477 -7.92 -15.84 -27.20
CA VAL A 477 -9.12 -15.84 -26.35
C VAL A 477 -10.41 -16.01 -27.17
N VAL A 478 -10.55 -15.32 -28.30
CA VAL A 478 -11.73 -15.46 -29.18
C VAL A 478 -11.83 -16.86 -29.78
N GLU A 479 -10.72 -17.42 -30.26
CA GLU A 479 -10.63 -18.81 -30.73
C GLU A 479 -11.05 -19.80 -29.64
N LEU A 480 -10.61 -19.59 -28.39
CA LEU A 480 -10.99 -20.42 -27.24
C LEU A 480 -12.46 -20.26 -26.84
N LEU A 481 -13.01 -19.05 -26.83
CA LEU A 481 -14.43 -18.80 -26.50
C LEU A 481 -15.38 -19.38 -27.56
N HIS A 482 -15.02 -19.23 -28.84
CA HIS A 482 -15.75 -19.81 -29.97
C HIS A 482 -15.68 -21.34 -29.94
N THR A 483 -14.48 -21.93 -29.80
CA THR A 483 -14.31 -23.39 -29.68
C THR A 483 -15.10 -23.96 -28.50
N ALA A 484 -15.10 -23.26 -27.37
CA ALA A 484 -15.86 -23.64 -26.20
C ALA A 484 -17.38 -23.43 -26.35
N GLY A 485 -17.89 -22.76 -27.39
CA GLY A 485 -19.32 -22.49 -27.55
C GLY A 485 -19.88 -21.50 -26.53
N VAL A 486 -19.12 -20.46 -26.16
CA VAL A 486 -19.58 -19.35 -25.28
C VAL A 486 -20.26 -18.27 -26.11
N LYS A 487 -21.40 -17.74 -25.66
CA LYS A 487 -22.07 -16.59 -26.30
C LYS A 487 -21.45 -15.26 -25.86
N PHE A 488 -20.65 -14.64 -26.73
CA PHE A 488 -19.99 -13.34 -26.48
C PHE A 488 -20.10 -12.38 -27.67
N ALA A 489 -19.86 -11.09 -27.41
CA ALA A 489 -19.62 -10.07 -28.43
C ALA A 489 -18.48 -9.12 -28.01
N VAL A 490 -18.01 -8.27 -28.94
CA VAL A 490 -17.06 -7.17 -28.71
C VAL A 490 -17.68 -5.82 -29.10
N LEU A 491 -17.15 -4.70 -28.58
CA LEU A 491 -17.65 -3.35 -28.91
C LEU A 491 -16.91 -2.67 -30.08
N SER A 492 -15.81 -3.24 -30.59
CA SER A 492 -15.07 -2.70 -31.75
C SER A 492 -14.75 -1.19 -31.59
N LYS A 493 -15.32 -0.33 -32.43
CA LYS A 493 -15.17 1.14 -32.42
C LYS A 493 -15.77 1.81 -31.18
N GLY A 494 -16.70 1.14 -30.49
CA GLY A 494 -17.34 1.62 -29.26
C GLY A 494 -16.44 1.60 -28.02
N GLU A 495 -15.29 0.91 -28.05
CA GLU A 495 -14.36 0.94 -26.92
C GLU A 495 -13.47 2.20 -26.89
N THR A 496 -13.41 2.87 -25.75
CA THR A 496 -12.33 3.84 -25.43
C THR A 496 -11.31 3.19 -24.47
N CYS A 497 -10.46 3.97 -23.80
CA CYS A 497 -9.57 3.46 -22.75
C CYS A 497 -10.32 3.42 -21.42
N THR A 498 -10.04 2.46 -20.54
CA THR A 498 -10.65 2.41 -19.19
C THR A 498 -10.13 3.49 -18.22
N GLY A 499 -9.40 4.49 -18.72
CA GLY A 499 -8.79 5.56 -17.93
C GLY A 499 -7.64 5.18 -16.97
N ASP A 500 -7.29 3.89 -16.78
CA ASP A 500 -6.25 3.45 -15.82
C ASP A 500 -4.94 4.26 -15.92
N PRO A 501 -4.30 4.45 -17.10
CA PRO A 501 -3.06 5.21 -17.18
C PRO A 501 -3.20 6.68 -16.74
N ALA A 502 -4.37 7.31 -16.95
CA ALA A 502 -4.67 8.65 -16.46
C ALA A 502 -4.79 8.66 -14.93
N ARG A 503 -5.61 7.76 -14.34
CA ARG A 503 -5.80 7.68 -12.87
C ARG A 503 -4.48 7.36 -12.15
N ARG A 504 -3.65 6.46 -12.69
CA ARG A 504 -2.33 6.14 -12.12
C ARG A 504 -1.29 7.24 -12.28
N ALA A 505 -1.42 8.08 -13.32
CA ALA A 505 -0.58 9.26 -13.48
C ALA A 505 -0.99 10.43 -12.57
N GLY A 506 -2.26 10.47 -12.12
CA GLY A 506 -2.81 11.55 -11.30
C GLY A 506 -3.83 12.43 -12.03
N ASN A 507 -4.05 12.21 -13.33
CA ASN A 507 -5.06 12.94 -14.10
C ASN A 507 -6.45 12.33 -13.83
N GLU A 508 -7.04 12.67 -12.68
CA GLU A 508 -8.33 12.11 -12.24
C GLU A 508 -9.48 12.50 -13.18
N PHE A 509 -9.55 13.76 -13.64
CA PHE A 509 -10.63 14.22 -14.51
C PHE A 509 -10.61 13.55 -15.90
N LEU A 510 -9.44 13.37 -16.53
CA LEU A 510 -9.34 12.59 -17.77
C LEU A 510 -9.73 11.12 -17.55
N PHE A 511 -9.44 10.55 -16.38
CA PHE A 511 -9.96 9.24 -16.01
C PHE A 511 -11.49 9.26 -15.86
N GLN A 512 -12.09 10.28 -15.22
CA GLN A 512 -13.54 10.39 -15.04
C GLN A 512 -14.29 10.57 -16.36
N MET A 513 -13.80 11.41 -17.27
CA MET A 513 -14.37 11.57 -18.61
C MET A 513 -14.40 10.23 -19.38
N LEU A 514 -13.28 9.49 -19.35
CA LEU A 514 -13.20 8.16 -19.95
C LEU A 514 -14.08 7.15 -19.21
N ALA A 515 -14.18 7.22 -17.88
CA ALA A 515 -15.05 6.36 -17.10
C ALA A 515 -16.52 6.58 -17.47
N ALA A 516 -16.97 7.83 -17.56
CA ALA A 516 -18.33 8.20 -17.97
C ALA A 516 -18.66 7.68 -19.39
N GLU A 517 -17.79 7.92 -20.39
CA GLU A 517 -17.97 7.40 -21.77
C GLU A 517 -18.15 5.88 -21.77
N ASN A 518 -17.32 5.16 -21.00
CA ASN A 518 -17.41 3.70 -20.89
C ASN A 518 -18.65 3.25 -20.12
N ILE A 519 -19.02 3.90 -19.01
CA ILE A 519 -20.15 3.50 -18.15
C ILE A 519 -21.47 3.72 -18.88
N GLU A 520 -21.63 4.83 -19.61
CA GLU A 520 -22.77 5.06 -20.50
C GLU A 520 -22.84 3.97 -21.59
N THR A 521 -21.73 3.75 -22.32
CA THR A 521 -21.64 2.74 -23.38
C THR A 521 -21.99 1.34 -22.86
N LEU A 522 -21.49 0.95 -21.69
CA LEU A 522 -21.74 -0.36 -21.09
C LEU A 522 -23.16 -0.47 -20.54
N ASN A 523 -23.73 0.57 -19.93
CA ASN A 523 -25.12 0.56 -19.47
C ASN A 523 -26.11 0.46 -20.64
N ASN A 524 -25.82 1.13 -21.76
CA ASN A 524 -26.58 0.99 -23.00
C ASN A 524 -26.42 -0.42 -23.62
N THR A 525 -25.20 -0.98 -23.61
CA THR A 525 -24.91 -2.34 -24.08
C THR A 525 -25.66 -3.41 -23.26
N PHE A 526 -25.79 -3.20 -21.94
CA PHE A 526 -26.49 -4.07 -21.01
C PHE A 526 -27.96 -3.65 -20.76
N GLU A 527 -28.62 -2.95 -21.68
CA GLU A 527 -30.07 -2.68 -21.60
C GLU A 527 -30.85 -4.00 -21.45
N GLY A 528 -31.76 -4.08 -20.46
CA GLY A 528 -32.53 -5.29 -20.18
C GLY A 528 -31.75 -6.44 -19.52
N VAL A 529 -30.47 -6.24 -19.18
CA VAL A 529 -29.66 -7.22 -18.42
C VAL A 529 -29.62 -6.84 -16.94
N PRO A 530 -30.10 -7.72 -16.03
CA PRO A 530 -30.10 -7.45 -14.60
C PRO A 530 -28.69 -7.46 -14.00
N ALA A 531 -28.50 -6.74 -12.90
CA ALA A 531 -27.27 -6.79 -12.11
C ALA A 531 -26.99 -8.23 -11.62
N GLY A 532 -25.72 -8.64 -11.61
CA GLY A 532 -25.33 -10.03 -11.40
C GLY A 532 -25.30 -10.88 -12.68
N GLN A 533 -25.71 -10.33 -13.83
CA GLN A 533 -25.50 -10.92 -15.15
C GLN A 533 -24.86 -9.97 -16.17
N ARG A 534 -24.31 -8.82 -15.75
CA ARG A 534 -23.66 -7.85 -16.65
C ARG A 534 -22.18 -8.21 -16.84
N LYS A 535 -21.95 -9.37 -17.44
CA LYS A 535 -20.62 -10.03 -17.42
C LYS A 535 -19.66 -9.42 -18.44
N ILE A 536 -18.49 -9.00 -17.96
CA ILE A 536 -17.39 -8.49 -18.79
C ILE A 536 -16.17 -9.40 -18.63
N ILE A 537 -15.57 -9.84 -19.75
CA ILE A 537 -14.27 -10.54 -19.77
C ILE A 537 -13.21 -9.54 -20.24
N THR A 538 -12.00 -9.57 -19.70
CA THR A 538 -10.85 -8.88 -20.33
C THR A 538 -9.51 -9.61 -20.14
N THR A 539 -8.60 -9.40 -21.10
CA THR A 539 -7.20 -9.88 -21.06
C THR A 539 -6.27 -8.99 -20.24
N CYS A 540 -6.73 -7.82 -19.79
CA CYS A 540 -5.90 -6.85 -19.10
C CYS A 540 -6.27 -6.72 -17.61
N PRO A 541 -5.40 -7.13 -16.67
CA PRO A 541 -5.61 -6.95 -15.24
C PRO A 541 -5.84 -5.50 -14.80
N HIS A 542 -5.35 -4.51 -15.54
CA HIS A 542 -5.61 -3.10 -15.27
C HIS A 542 -7.07 -2.73 -15.56
N CYS A 543 -7.57 -3.07 -16.75
CA CYS A 543 -8.98 -2.90 -17.11
C CYS A 543 -9.90 -3.70 -16.17
N PHE A 544 -9.53 -4.94 -15.86
CA PHE A 544 -10.22 -5.78 -14.88
C PHE A 544 -10.31 -5.12 -13.50
N ASN A 545 -9.20 -4.59 -12.96
CA ASN A 545 -9.21 -3.88 -11.68
C ASN A 545 -10.10 -2.63 -11.73
N THR A 546 -9.95 -1.82 -12.77
CA THR A 546 -10.64 -0.54 -12.88
C THR A 546 -12.15 -0.71 -13.04
N PHE A 547 -12.64 -1.60 -13.92
CA PHE A 547 -14.06 -1.92 -13.98
C PHE A 547 -14.59 -2.55 -12.67
N ARG A 548 -13.82 -3.44 -12.03
CA ARG A 548 -14.30 -4.23 -10.89
C ARG A 548 -14.29 -3.48 -9.56
N ARG A 549 -13.35 -2.54 -9.38
CA ARG A 549 -13.12 -1.85 -8.10
C ARG A 549 -13.35 -0.35 -8.18
N GLU A 550 -13.09 0.30 -9.32
CA GLU A 550 -12.97 1.76 -9.40
C GLU A 550 -14.11 2.44 -10.16
N TYR A 551 -14.79 1.74 -11.08
CA TYR A 551 -16.01 2.23 -11.71
C TYR A 551 -17.22 2.26 -10.75
N PRO A 552 -17.32 1.40 -9.72
CA PRO A 552 -18.29 1.58 -8.62
C PRO A 552 -18.18 2.90 -7.83
N ASP A 553 -17.08 3.65 -7.91
CA ASP A 553 -17.01 5.03 -7.39
C ASP A 553 -17.94 5.99 -8.18
N PHE A 554 -18.38 5.59 -9.39
CA PHE A 554 -19.10 6.40 -10.40
C PHE A 554 -20.31 5.64 -11.00
N ASP A 555 -21.01 4.82 -10.19
CA ASP A 555 -22.19 4.00 -10.56
C ASP A 555 -21.96 2.92 -11.67
N GLY A 556 -20.70 2.67 -12.04
CA GLY A 556 -20.33 1.66 -13.04
C GLY A 556 -20.25 0.25 -12.46
N HIS A 557 -21.40 -0.42 -12.31
CA HIS A 557 -21.52 -1.74 -11.67
C HIS A 557 -21.61 -2.91 -12.67
N PHE A 558 -20.53 -3.70 -12.79
CA PHE A 558 -20.41 -4.80 -13.75
C PHE A 558 -19.75 -6.07 -13.17
N ASP A 559 -20.11 -7.24 -13.71
CA ASP A 559 -19.60 -8.55 -13.29
C ASP A 559 -18.31 -8.89 -14.05
N VAL A 560 -17.19 -8.33 -13.61
CA VAL A 560 -15.91 -8.40 -14.36
C VAL A 560 -15.09 -9.64 -14.02
N PHE A 561 -14.59 -10.32 -15.05
CA PHE A 561 -13.71 -11.49 -15.00
C PHE A 561 -12.42 -11.24 -15.79
N HIS A 562 -11.29 -11.68 -15.25
CA HIS A 562 -10.08 -11.83 -16.04
C HIS A 562 -10.18 -13.08 -16.90
N HIS A 563 -9.67 -13.05 -18.13
CA HIS A 563 -9.80 -14.15 -19.09
C HIS A 563 -9.31 -15.50 -18.55
N THR A 564 -8.22 -15.53 -17.75
CA THR A 564 -7.73 -16.77 -17.11
C THR A 564 -8.71 -17.38 -16.11
N GLN A 565 -9.64 -16.60 -15.53
CA GLN A 565 -10.67 -17.14 -14.63
C GLN A 565 -11.74 -17.91 -15.42
N LEU A 566 -12.21 -17.35 -16.53
CA LEU A 566 -13.20 -17.99 -17.39
C LEU A 566 -12.61 -19.18 -18.16
N LEU A 567 -11.42 -19.04 -18.74
CA LEU A 567 -10.74 -20.14 -19.41
C LEU A 567 -10.52 -21.33 -18.46
N ASN A 568 -10.18 -21.07 -17.19
CA ASN A 568 -10.03 -22.13 -16.19
C ASN A 568 -11.37 -22.80 -15.85
N ARG A 569 -12.48 -22.04 -15.78
CA ARG A 569 -13.83 -22.61 -15.69
C ARG A 569 -14.11 -23.54 -16.87
N LEU A 570 -13.88 -23.09 -18.10
CA LEU A 570 -14.15 -23.86 -19.33
C LEU A 570 -13.32 -25.16 -19.43
N VAL A 571 -12.09 -25.16 -18.94
CA VAL A 571 -11.25 -26.37 -18.82
C VAL A 571 -11.77 -27.32 -17.74
N ARG A 572 -12.14 -26.79 -16.55
CA ARG A 572 -12.74 -27.58 -15.46
C ARG A 572 -14.10 -28.20 -15.86
N GLU A 573 -14.87 -27.49 -16.69
CA GLU A 573 -16.15 -27.94 -17.28
C GLU A 573 -15.97 -28.81 -18.55
N LYS A 574 -14.73 -29.05 -19.00
CA LYS A 574 -14.37 -29.84 -20.20
C LYS A 574 -14.86 -29.29 -21.55
N ARG A 575 -15.43 -28.08 -21.58
CA ARG A 575 -15.75 -27.32 -22.82
C ARG A 575 -14.48 -26.89 -23.56
N LEU A 576 -13.34 -26.95 -22.88
CA LEU A 576 -11.99 -26.98 -23.46
C LEU A 576 -11.25 -28.19 -22.89
N THR A 577 -10.62 -29.01 -23.73
CA THR A 577 -9.84 -30.18 -23.31
C THR A 577 -8.39 -30.06 -23.79
N PRO A 578 -7.47 -29.53 -22.96
CA PRO A 578 -6.05 -29.48 -23.27
C PRO A 578 -5.45 -30.87 -23.47
N ILE A 579 -4.68 -31.05 -24.54
CA ILE A 579 -3.85 -32.21 -24.79
C ILE A 579 -2.53 -31.99 -24.01
N PRO A 580 -2.21 -32.84 -23.01
CA PRO A 580 -0.98 -32.67 -22.24
C PRO A 580 0.26 -32.86 -23.13
N ARG A 581 1.21 -31.94 -23.07
CA ARG A 581 2.46 -32.02 -23.83
C ARG A 581 3.17 -33.36 -23.61
N GLY A 582 3.59 -33.99 -24.71
CA GLY A 582 4.46 -35.17 -24.68
C GLY A 582 5.80 -34.87 -24.00
N PRO A 583 6.52 -35.89 -23.49
CA PRO A 583 7.73 -35.70 -22.69
C PRO A 583 8.78 -34.79 -23.35
N GLU A 584 8.95 -34.91 -24.66
CA GLU A 584 9.84 -34.11 -25.52
C GLU A 584 9.47 -32.62 -25.63
N ASN A 585 8.23 -32.26 -25.34
CA ASN A 585 7.71 -30.88 -25.40
C ASN A 585 7.56 -30.20 -24.02
N ARG A 586 7.93 -30.88 -22.92
CA ARG A 586 7.91 -30.34 -21.54
C ARG A 586 9.14 -29.48 -21.21
N ARG A 587 9.50 -28.60 -22.14
CA ARG A 587 10.54 -27.57 -21.96
C ARG A 587 10.21 -26.69 -20.73
N PRO A 588 11.20 -26.25 -19.92
CA PRO A 588 10.92 -25.50 -18.71
C PRO A 588 10.23 -24.17 -19.01
N ILE A 589 9.24 -23.81 -18.18
CA ILE A 589 8.49 -22.56 -18.28
C ILE A 589 8.42 -21.87 -16.92
N THR A 590 8.23 -20.55 -16.91
CA THR A 590 8.05 -19.77 -15.68
C THR A 590 6.88 -18.80 -15.82
N TYR A 591 6.21 -18.42 -14.72
CA TYR A 591 5.03 -17.54 -14.76
C TYR A 591 5.25 -16.23 -14.01
N HIS A 592 4.98 -15.10 -14.66
CA HIS A 592 4.98 -13.78 -14.03
C HIS A 592 3.58 -13.39 -13.54
N ASP A 593 3.39 -13.38 -12.22
CA ASP A 593 2.21 -12.85 -11.53
C ASP A 593 1.98 -11.35 -11.81
N PRO A 594 0.93 -10.96 -12.56
CA PRO A 594 0.62 -9.55 -12.78
C PRO A 594 0.12 -8.91 -11.48
N CYS A 595 0.72 -7.80 -11.06
CA CYS A 595 0.40 -7.19 -9.75
C CYS A 595 -1.07 -6.78 -9.60
N PHE A 596 -1.74 -6.37 -10.70
CA PHE A 596 -3.16 -6.03 -10.70
C PHE A 596 -4.11 -7.25 -10.69
N LEU A 597 -3.64 -8.43 -11.07
CA LEU A 597 -4.40 -9.68 -11.00
C LEU A 597 -4.21 -10.35 -9.63
N GLY A 598 -2.94 -10.58 -9.27
CA GLY A 598 -2.54 -11.22 -8.03
C GLY A 598 -2.73 -10.32 -6.82
N ARG A 599 -1.90 -9.28 -6.64
CA ARG A 599 -1.89 -8.53 -5.38
C ARG A 599 -3.14 -7.67 -5.16
N HIS A 600 -3.55 -6.90 -6.17
CA HIS A 600 -4.75 -6.04 -6.05
C HIS A 600 -6.07 -6.83 -5.98
N ASN A 601 -6.19 -7.96 -6.69
CA ASN A 601 -7.45 -8.71 -6.82
C ASN A 601 -7.47 -10.14 -6.25
N GLN A 602 -6.36 -10.61 -5.68
CA GLN A 602 -6.21 -11.93 -5.04
C GLN A 602 -6.46 -13.13 -5.97
N VAL A 603 -6.16 -12.99 -7.27
CA VAL A 603 -6.27 -14.07 -8.27
C VAL A 603 -4.88 -14.60 -8.62
N PHE A 604 -4.51 -15.77 -8.07
CA PHE A 604 -3.19 -16.39 -8.27
C PHE A 604 -3.25 -17.78 -8.93
N ASP A 605 -4.30 -18.57 -8.65
CA ASP A 605 -4.36 -19.99 -9.01
C ASP A 605 -4.84 -20.26 -10.45
N PRO A 606 -5.89 -19.59 -10.99
CA PRO A 606 -6.40 -19.90 -12.34
C PRO A 606 -5.36 -19.83 -13.47
N PRO A 607 -4.40 -18.88 -13.50
CA PRO A 607 -3.30 -18.91 -14.47
C PRO A 607 -2.43 -20.17 -14.34
N ARG A 608 -2.14 -20.61 -13.12
CA ARG A 608 -1.27 -21.78 -12.83
C ARG A 608 -1.97 -23.10 -13.15
N GLU A 609 -3.25 -23.21 -12.82
CA GLU A 609 -4.08 -24.37 -13.18
C GLU A 609 -4.18 -24.54 -14.70
N LEU A 610 -4.41 -23.45 -15.44
CA LEU A 610 -4.41 -23.48 -16.91
C LEU A 610 -3.08 -23.92 -17.52
N ILE A 611 -1.96 -23.39 -17.01
CA ILE A 611 -0.63 -23.81 -17.44
C ILE A 611 -0.41 -25.30 -17.15
N GLY A 612 -0.75 -25.77 -15.94
CA GLY A 612 -0.64 -27.16 -15.55
C GLY A 612 -1.52 -28.11 -16.37
N ALA A 613 -2.70 -27.66 -16.80
CA ALA A 613 -3.59 -28.43 -17.67
C ALA A 613 -2.95 -28.71 -19.05
N THR A 614 -2.06 -27.85 -19.55
CA THR A 614 -1.26 -28.13 -20.77
C THR A 614 -0.20 -29.23 -20.58
N GLY A 615 -0.07 -29.82 -19.38
CA GLY A 615 0.95 -30.81 -19.05
C GLY A 615 2.35 -30.23 -18.82
N ALA A 616 2.48 -28.90 -18.70
CA ALA A 616 3.74 -28.20 -18.51
C ALA A 616 4.01 -27.88 -17.03
N SER A 617 5.27 -28.02 -16.60
CA SER A 617 5.72 -27.77 -15.23
C SER A 617 6.28 -26.36 -15.05
N ILE A 618 5.72 -25.58 -14.12
CA ILE A 618 6.18 -24.23 -13.79
C ILE A 618 7.43 -24.30 -12.90
N SER A 619 8.53 -23.71 -13.35
CA SER A 619 9.63 -23.27 -12.50
C SER A 619 9.32 -21.87 -11.99
N GLU A 620 8.86 -21.76 -10.74
CA GLU A 620 8.55 -20.47 -10.11
C GLU A 620 9.80 -19.59 -10.02
N MET A 621 9.66 -18.31 -10.37
CA MET A 621 10.68 -17.30 -10.11
C MET A 621 10.85 -17.05 -8.60
N PRO A 622 12.04 -16.58 -8.16
CA PRO A 622 12.15 -15.83 -6.91
C PRO A 622 11.08 -14.72 -6.84
N HIS A 623 10.53 -14.45 -5.67
CA HIS A 623 9.47 -13.45 -5.47
C HIS A 623 8.25 -13.70 -6.39
N SER A 624 7.36 -14.63 -6.03
CA SER A 624 6.12 -14.91 -6.75
C SER A 624 4.89 -14.85 -5.84
N HIS A 625 3.69 -15.05 -6.40
CA HIS A 625 2.41 -14.91 -5.71
C HIS A 625 2.30 -13.54 -5.01
N ASN A 626 2.02 -13.51 -3.71
CA ASN A 626 1.91 -12.25 -2.94
C ASN A 626 3.22 -11.44 -2.90
N GLU A 627 4.37 -12.10 -3.00
CA GLU A 627 5.69 -11.44 -3.00
C GLU A 627 6.13 -10.99 -4.41
N ALA A 628 5.32 -11.23 -5.45
CA ALA A 628 5.62 -10.94 -6.86
C ALA A 628 6.26 -9.57 -7.12
N PHE A 629 7.48 -9.60 -7.66
CA PHE A 629 8.20 -8.40 -8.09
C PHE A 629 7.60 -7.86 -9.40
N CYS A 630 7.47 -6.53 -9.51
CA CYS A 630 6.75 -5.88 -10.61
C CYS A 630 7.52 -5.94 -11.94
N CYS A 631 6.81 -6.07 -13.07
CA CYS A 631 7.37 -5.94 -14.42
C CYS A 631 7.78 -4.51 -14.80
N GLY A 632 7.34 -3.48 -14.05
CA GLY A 632 7.71 -2.08 -14.25
C GLY A 632 6.67 -1.21 -14.97
N ALA A 633 5.68 -1.76 -15.68
CA ALA A 633 4.73 -0.96 -16.49
C ALA A 633 3.72 -0.11 -15.69
N GLY A 634 3.31 -0.59 -14.50
CA GLY A 634 2.24 0.04 -13.71
C GLY A 634 2.58 1.44 -13.23
N GLY A 635 1.60 2.20 -12.74
CA GLY A 635 1.86 3.58 -12.31
C GLY A 635 2.10 4.54 -13.48
N ALA A 636 1.56 4.23 -14.67
CA ALA A 636 1.84 4.87 -15.96
C ALA A 636 3.31 4.81 -16.44
N ARG A 637 4.18 4.04 -15.76
CA ARG A 637 5.61 3.89 -16.10
C ARG A 637 5.87 3.31 -17.49
N MET A 638 4.94 2.57 -18.09
CA MET A 638 5.04 2.12 -19.48
C MET A 638 5.12 3.27 -20.49
N PHE A 639 4.60 4.46 -20.14
CA PHE A 639 4.56 5.65 -20.98
C PHE A 639 5.55 6.74 -20.51
N MET A 640 6.55 6.36 -19.70
CA MET A 640 7.60 7.24 -19.18
C MET A 640 8.95 6.52 -19.27
N GLU A 641 9.95 7.17 -19.85
CA GLU A 641 11.28 6.55 -19.96
C GLU A 641 11.90 6.22 -18.59
N GLU A 642 12.69 5.14 -18.54
CA GLU A 642 13.38 4.72 -17.32
C GLU A 642 14.85 5.18 -17.36
N LYS A 643 15.11 6.29 -16.64
CA LYS A 643 16.38 7.02 -16.63
C LYS A 643 17.21 6.80 -15.35
N LEU A 644 16.64 6.13 -14.34
CA LEU A 644 17.22 6.00 -13.00
C LEU A 644 17.45 4.53 -12.61
N GLY A 645 18.68 4.22 -12.19
CA GLY A 645 19.08 2.88 -11.74
C GLY A 645 18.98 1.81 -12.83
N THR A 646 18.78 0.56 -12.43
CA THR A 646 18.54 -0.57 -13.36
C THR A 646 17.09 -0.55 -13.84
N ARG A 647 16.77 -0.97 -15.07
CA ARG A 647 15.37 -1.05 -15.49
C ARG A 647 14.62 -2.16 -14.74
N ILE A 648 13.41 -1.87 -14.25
CA ILE A 648 12.61 -2.80 -13.45
C ILE A 648 12.23 -4.06 -14.25
N ASN A 649 11.95 -3.91 -15.54
CA ASN A 649 11.66 -5.05 -16.42
C ASN A 649 12.90 -5.92 -16.67
N GLU A 650 14.09 -5.34 -16.82
CA GLU A 650 15.35 -6.10 -16.91
C GLU A 650 15.61 -6.87 -15.62
N PHE A 651 15.48 -6.24 -14.44
CA PHE A 651 15.64 -6.95 -13.17
C PHE A 651 14.70 -8.16 -13.06
N ARG A 652 13.40 -7.98 -13.34
CA ARG A 652 12.44 -9.10 -13.28
C ARG A 652 12.64 -10.13 -14.40
N THR A 653 13.07 -9.70 -15.59
CA THR A 653 13.36 -10.63 -16.67
C THR A 653 14.61 -11.44 -16.39
N LYS A 654 15.60 -10.89 -15.67
CA LYS A 654 16.72 -11.68 -15.17
C LYS A 654 16.25 -12.78 -14.22
N GLU A 655 15.40 -12.48 -13.24
CA GLU A 655 14.83 -13.52 -12.36
C GLU A 655 14.10 -14.62 -13.17
N ALA A 656 13.43 -14.26 -14.26
CA ALA A 656 12.79 -15.22 -15.17
C ALA A 656 13.80 -16.08 -15.95
N LEU A 657 14.83 -15.45 -16.54
CA LEU A 657 15.89 -16.14 -17.29
C LEU A 657 16.73 -17.07 -16.39
N ASP A 658 16.96 -16.67 -15.13
CA ASP A 658 17.71 -17.44 -14.13
C ASP A 658 16.96 -18.71 -13.69
N THR A 659 15.67 -18.87 -14.03
CA THR A 659 14.93 -20.16 -13.87
C THR A 659 15.28 -21.22 -14.91
N GLY A 660 15.98 -20.84 -15.99
CA GLY A 660 16.22 -21.72 -17.15
C GLY A 660 14.99 -21.93 -18.05
N ALA A 661 13.93 -21.13 -17.89
CA ALA A 661 12.72 -21.22 -18.69
C ALA A 661 12.93 -20.78 -20.16
N GLU A 662 12.46 -21.62 -21.10
CA GLU A 662 12.36 -21.29 -22.52
C GLU A 662 11.10 -20.48 -22.86
N THR A 663 10.10 -20.49 -21.99
CA THR A 663 8.90 -19.64 -22.12
C THR A 663 8.58 -18.94 -20.80
N ILE A 664 8.52 -17.61 -20.88
CA ILE A 664 8.07 -16.72 -19.81
C ILE A 664 6.59 -16.47 -20.04
N VAL A 665 5.75 -17.08 -19.20
CA VAL A 665 4.30 -17.00 -19.29
C VAL A 665 3.80 -15.77 -18.54
N VAL A 666 2.90 -15.01 -19.15
CA VAL A 666 2.24 -13.84 -18.56
C VAL A 666 0.73 -13.99 -18.58
N GLY A 667 0.03 -13.19 -17.77
CA GLY A 667 -1.44 -13.04 -17.81
C GLY A 667 -1.83 -11.56 -17.89
N CYS A 668 -1.13 -10.78 -18.72
CA CYS A 668 -1.30 -9.33 -18.83
C CYS A 668 -0.51 -8.77 -20.04
N PRO A 669 -1.11 -7.93 -20.90
CA PRO A 669 -0.44 -7.38 -22.08
C PRO A 669 0.72 -6.44 -21.71
N PHE A 670 0.54 -5.55 -20.74
CA PHE A 670 1.64 -4.69 -20.26
C PHE A 670 2.83 -5.53 -19.71
N CYS A 671 2.55 -6.66 -19.05
CA CYS A 671 3.60 -7.56 -18.60
C CYS A 671 4.28 -8.27 -19.78
N ASN A 672 3.55 -8.59 -20.86
CA ASN A 672 4.15 -9.09 -22.08
C ASN A 672 5.15 -8.06 -22.65
N THR A 673 4.71 -6.83 -22.93
CA THR A 673 5.58 -5.79 -23.53
C THR A 673 6.85 -5.56 -22.70
N MET A 674 6.73 -5.46 -21.37
CA MET A 674 7.88 -5.24 -20.48
C MET A 674 8.84 -6.44 -20.43
N MET A 675 8.34 -7.66 -20.26
CA MET A 675 9.20 -8.86 -20.20
C MET A 675 9.81 -9.15 -21.59
N SER A 676 9.07 -8.93 -22.68
CA SER A 676 9.58 -9.00 -24.06
C SER A 676 10.69 -8.00 -24.31
N GLY A 677 10.55 -6.76 -23.81
CA GLY A 677 11.63 -5.77 -23.83
C GLY A 677 12.84 -6.21 -23.01
N GLY A 678 12.62 -6.81 -21.83
CA GLY A 678 13.69 -7.33 -20.97
C GLY A 678 14.46 -8.49 -21.59
N VAL A 679 13.79 -9.41 -22.29
CA VAL A 679 14.46 -10.51 -23.01
C VAL A 679 15.27 -9.96 -24.18
N ARG A 680 14.71 -8.99 -24.92
CA ARG A 680 15.43 -8.33 -26.03
C ARG A 680 16.71 -7.65 -25.53
N ALA A 681 16.67 -6.98 -24.37
CA ALA A 681 17.83 -6.32 -23.77
C ALA A 681 18.87 -7.30 -23.17
N LEU A 682 18.44 -8.34 -22.46
CA LEU A 682 19.33 -9.26 -21.73
C LEU A 682 19.86 -10.44 -22.54
N ARG A 683 19.35 -10.65 -23.76
CA ARG A 683 19.77 -11.72 -24.68
C ARG A 683 20.04 -11.21 -26.09
N ASP A 684 20.51 -9.97 -26.24
CA ASP A 684 20.74 -9.41 -27.59
C ASP A 684 21.92 -10.06 -28.33
N ASP A 685 22.82 -10.69 -27.58
CA ASP A 685 23.90 -11.56 -28.06
C ASP A 685 23.39 -12.82 -28.77
N GLN A 686 22.15 -13.25 -28.52
CA GLN A 686 21.61 -14.51 -29.03
C GLN A 686 20.70 -14.31 -30.26
N PRO A 687 20.69 -15.26 -31.23
CA PRO A 687 19.71 -15.33 -32.30
C PRO A 687 18.26 -15.35 -31.77
N LYS A 688 17.32 -14.71 -32.48
CA LYS A 688 15.93 -14.53 -32.01
C LYS A 688 15.19 -15.84 -31.71
N ASP A 689 15.53 -16.90 -32.45
CA ASP A 689 15.07 -18.29 -32.31
C ASP A 689 15.56 -18.98 -31.02
N GLN A 690 16.63 -18.46 -30.40
CA GLN A 690 17.25 -19.00 -29.19
C GLN A 690 16.90 -18.21 -27.92
N ARG A 691 16.32 -17.02 -28.08
CA ARG A 691 15.84 -16.20 -26.96
C ARG A 691 14.54 -16.79 -26.38
N PRO A 692 14.38 -16.92 -25.05
CA PRO A 692 13.14 -17.38 -24.44
C PRO A 692 11.92 -16.56 -24.87
N GLN A 693 10.83 -17.25 -25.20
CA GLN A 693 9.61 -16.60 -25.71
C GLN A 693 8.77 -16.05 -24.57
N VAL A 694 8.15 -14.88 -24.76
CA VAL A 694 7.16 -14.33 -23.83
C VAL A 694 5.77 -14.54 -24.43
N ARG A 695 4.90 -15.27 -23.72
CA ARG A 695 3.58 -15.67 -24.23
C ARG A 695 2.52 -15.54 -23.14
N ASP A 696 1.30 -15.19 -23.53
CA ASP A 696 0.18 -15.19 -22.60
C ASP A 696 -0.39 -16.62 -22.38
N VAL A 697 -0.90 -16.89 -21.18
CA VAL A 697 -1.59 -18.16 -20.82
C VAL A 697 -2.63 -18.56 -21.87
N ALA A 698 -3.40 -17.61 -22.42
CA ALA A 698 -4.40 -17.89 -23.44
C ALA A 698 -3.79 -18.53 -24.69
N GLN A 699 -2.63 -18.04 -25.15
CA GLN A 699 -1.98 -18.56 -26.35
C GLN A 699 -1.44 -19.98 -26.12
N MET A 700 -0.93 -20.27 -24.92
CA MET A 700 -0.46 -21.61 -24.56
C MET A 700 -1.61 -22.61 -24.41
N LEU A 701 -2.75 -22.17 -23.84
CA LEU A 701 -3.95 -22.98 -23.75
C LEU A 701 -4.51 -23.29 -25.15
N ARG A 702 -4.60 -22.26 -26.00
CA ARG A 702 -5.02 -22.36 -27.41
C ARG A 702 -4.17 -23.35 -28.20
N ASP A 703 -2.85 -23.31 -28.06
CA ASP A 703 -1.98 -24.28 -28.76
C ASP A 703 -2.10 -25.69 -28.18
N SER A 704 -2.44 -25.84 -26.90
CA SER A 704 -2.61 -27.16 -26.27
C SER A 704 -3.90 -27.89 -26.63
N ILE A 705 -4.92 -27.22 -27.18
CA ILE A 705 -6.17 -27.86 -27.60
C ILE A 705 -6.16 -28.30 -29.07
N LEU A 706 -5.08 -28.03 -29.82
CA LEU A 706 -5.02 -28.32 -31.25
C LEU A 706 -4.97 -29.82 -31.55
N VAL A 707 -5.86 -30.29 -32.41
CA VAL A 707 -5.84 -31.64 -33.00
C VAL A 707 -5.33 -31.52 -34.43
N ASP A 708 -4.25 -32.23 -34.76
CA ASP A 708 -3.59 -32.20 -36.08
C ASP A 708 -3.29 -30.78 -36.62
N GLY A 709 -3.01 -29.85 -35.70
CA GLY A 709 -2.72 -28.44 -35.98
C GLY A 709 -3.94 -27.54 -36.14
N GLN A 710 -5.16 -28.09 -36.08
CA GLN A 710 -6.43 -27.35 -36.16
C GLN A 710 -7.11 -27.24 -34.78
N LEU A 711 -7.98 -26.26 -34.62
CA LEU A 711 -8.90 -26.21 -33.48
C LEU A 711 -9.92 -27.36 -33.58
N PRO A 712 -10.33 -27.98 -32.47
CA PRO A 712 -11.37 -29.01 -32.47
C PRO A 712 -12.73 -28.38 -32.85
N THR A 713 -13.67 -29.22 -33.30
CA THR A 713 -15.02 -28.76 -33.68
C THR A 713 -15.67 -27.97 -32.53
N PRO A 714 -16.14 -26.73 -32.77
CA PRO A 714 -16.77 -25.91 -31.74
C PRO A 714 -17.96 -26.58 -31.06
N HIS A 715 -18.08 -26.41 -29.75
CA HIS A 715 -19.32 -26.69 -29.04
C HIS A 715 -20.45 -25.77 -29.54
N PRO A 716 -21.72 -26.23 -29.60
CA PRO A 716 -22.86 -25.38 -29.92
C PRO A 716 -22.92 -24.15 -28.99
N PRO A 717 -23.21 -22.93 -29.50
CA PRO A 717 -23.32 -21.73 -28.68
C PRO A 717 -24.43 -21.85 -27.62
N GLU A 718 -24.05 -21.85 -26.34
CA GLU A 718 -24.95 -21.97 -25.18
C GLU A 718 -24.53 -21.02 -24.05
N PHE A 719 -25.44 -20.81 -23.10
CA PHE A 719 -25.17 -20.05 -21.88
C PHE A 719 -24.51 -20.96 -20.82
N LEU A 720 -23.41 -20.51 -20.22
CA LEU A 720 -22.77 -21.18 -19.08
C LEU A 720 -23.61 -21.09 -17.81
N ASP A 721 -24.21 -19.93 -17.55
CA ASP A 721 -25.15 -19.73 -16.45
C ASP A 721 -26.52 -19.32 -16.99
N ARG A 722 -27.59 -19.88 -16.42
CA ARG A 722 -28.97 -19.66 -16.88
C ARG A 722 -29.29 -18.15 -17.01
N PRO A 723 -29.66 -17.65 -18.21
CA PRO A 723 -29.94 -16.24 -18.39
C PRO A 723 -31.23 -15.85 -17.65
N ILE A 724 -31.19 -14.67 -17.04
CA ILE A 724 -32.34 -13.91 -16.56
C ILE A 724 -32.40 -12.68 -17.46
N ARG A 725 -33.50 -12.52 -18.20
CA ARG A 725 -33.74 -11.39 -19.10
C ARG A 725 -35.16 -10.91 -18.85
N ASP A 726 -35.33 -9.62 -18.61
CA ASP A 726 -36.65 -9.04 -18.40
C ASP A 726 -37.35 -8.88 -19.75
N THR A 727 -38.17 -9.87 -20.11
CA THR A 727 -38.93 -9.89 -21.38
C THR A 727 -40.12 -8.93 -21.33
N ALA A 728 -39.84 -7.65 -21.10
CA ALA A 728 -40.77 -6.57 -21.35
C ALA A 728 -40.91 -6.39 -22.88
N PRO A 729 -42.09 -6.62 -23.48
CA PRO A 729 -42.24 -6.46 -24.93
C PRO A 729 -42.09 -4.99 -25.31
N LYS A 730 -41.01 -4.63 -26.01
CA LYS A 730 -40.85 -3.28 -26.59
C LYS A 730 -42.05 -3.01 -27.49
N LYS A 731 -42.88 -2.03 -27.09
CA LYS A 731 -44.11 -1.65 -27.78
C LYS A 731 -43.77 -1.22 -29.21
N PRO A 732 -44.39 -1.79 -30.27
CA PRO A 732 -43.96 -1.52 -31.64
C PRO A 732 -43.98 -0.03 -31.98
N THR A 733 -42.81 0.51 -32.35
CA THR A 733 -42.68 1.88 -32.84
C THR A 733 -43.40 1.98 -34.19
N ALA A 734 -44.39 2.87 -34.27
CA ALA A 734 -45.18 3.02 -35.50
C ALA A 734 -44.30 3.55 -36.65
N LEU A 735 -44.46 2.95 -37.84
CA LEU A 735 -43.82 3.44 -39.06
C LEU A 735 -44.37 4.83 -39.44
N PRO A 736 -43.52 5.77 -39.88
CA PRO A 736 -43.97 7.11 -40.28
C PRO A 736 -44.68 7.06 -41.64
N MET A 737 -45.94 7.50 -41.69
CA MET A 737 -46.66 7.78 -42.94
C MET A 737 -46.33 9.21 -43.43
N PRO A 738 -46.12 9.42 -44.74
CA PRO A 738 -45.69 10.72 -45.27
C PRO A 738 -46.85 11.66 -45.66
N GLY A 739 -46.71 12.93 -45.26
CA GLY A 739 -47.15 14.10 -46.02
C GLY A 739 -48.64 14.47 -46.02
N LEU A 740 -48.95 15.63 -45.42
CA LEU A 740 -49.72 16.75 -46.00
C LEU A 740 -49.87 17.88 -44.95
N GLY A 741 -50.01 19.12 -45.41
CA GLY A 741 -50.36 20.32 -44.64
C GLY A 741 -51.10 21.30 -45.56
N PRO A 742 -51.27 22.59 -45.22
CA PRO A 742 -50.81 23.32 -44.02
C PRO A 742 -52.01 23.89 -43.22
N GLU A 743 -51.96 25.18 -42.84
CA GLU A 743 -52.98 25.96 -42.09
C GLU A 743 -53.12 25.62 -40.58
N GLY A 744 -53.45 26.55 -39.68
CA GLY A 744 -53.53 28.01 -39.86
C GLY A 744 -54.38 28.72 -38.79
N GLY A 745 -53.77 29.62 -38.00
CA GLY A 745 -54.50 30.64 -37.22
C GLY A 745 -54.79 30.35 -35.74
N THR A 746 -54.21 31.17 -34.86
CA THR A 746 -54.74 31.44 -33.51
C THR A 746 -55.97 32.37 -33.60
N PRO A 747 -56.88 32.36 -32.60
CA PRO A 747 -56.78 33.41 -31.58
C PRO A 747 -57.13 32.93 -30.16
N ALA A 748 -56.96 33.81 -29.17
CA ALA A 748 -57.19 33.54 -27.75
C ALA A 748 -58.33 34.37 -27.16
N THR A 749 -59.00 33.83 -26.14
CA THR A 749 -59.81 34.56 -25.14
C THR A 749 -59.66 33.89 -23.76
N LYS A 750 -60.20 34.51 -22.70
CA LYS A 750 -59.95 34.16 -21.29
C LYS A 750 -61.22 33.85 -20.48
N ASP A 751 -60.99 33.50 -19.21
CA ASP A 751 -61.80 33.83 -18.02
C ASP A 751 -62.99 32.93 -17.62
N ALA A 752 -62.63 31.84 -16.91
CA ALA A 752 -62.95 31.61 -15.49
C ALA A 752 -64.32 31.03 -15.00
N ALA A 753 -64.19 30.33 -13.86
CA ALA A 753 -65.18 30.00 -12.80
C ALA A 753 -66.19 28.83 -12.98
N ALA A 754 -65.96 27.76 -12.18
CA ALA A 754 -66.90 27.00 -11.31
C ALA A 754 -68.24 26.39 -11.88
N ASP A 755 -68.87 25.34 -11.33
CA ASP A 755 -68.60 24.50 -10.15
C ASP A 755 -69.21 23.07 -10.31
N ARG A 756 -68.82 22.14 -9.43
CA ARG A 756 -69.60 20.99 -8.89
C ARG A 756 -70.18 19.87 -9.80
N LYS A 757 -69.55 18.69 -9.63
CA LYS A 757 -70.07 17.50 -8.88
C LYS A 757 -70.52 16.25 -9.67
N VAL A 758 -69.86 15.12 -9.37
CA VAL A 758 -70.36 13.74 -9.56
C VAL A 758 -70.14 12.97 -8.24
N PRO A 759 -71.12 12.19 -7.70
CA PRO A 759 -70.97 11.49 -6.43
C PRO A 759 -70.96 9.95 -6.49
N GLY A 760 -69.86 9.34 -6.03
CA GLY A 760 -69.84 8.45 -4.86
C GLY A 760 -70.39 7.01 -4.91
N ALA A 761 -69.53 6.06 -4.47
CA ALA A 761 -69.92 4.82 -3.76
C ALA A 761 -68.85 4.44 -2.72
N SER A 762 -69.25 3.82 -1.61
CA SER A 762 -68.44 3.47 -0.40
C SER A 762 -69.33 2.57 0.53
N PRO A 763 -68.95 2.10 1.76
CA PRO A 763 -67.82 2.47 2.64
C PRO A 763 -67.17 1.33 3.50
N ARG A 764 -66.34 1.75 4.48
CA ARG A 764 -65.86 1.08 5.73
C ARG A 764 -64.48 0.41 5.67
N THR A 765 -63.38 0.99 6.19
CA THR A 765 -62.96 1.51 7.55
C THR A 765 -62.35 0.43 8.44
N THR A 766 -61.26 0.63 9.18
CA THR A 766 -60.58 1.85 9.72
C THR A 766 -59.03 1.79 9.55
N THR A 767 -58.18 2.76 9.94
CA THR A 767 -58.16 4.25 9.86
C THR A 767 -56.71 4.72 10.18
N PRO A 768 -56.05 5.59 9.36
CA PRO A 768 -54.69 6.11 9.59
C PRO A 768 -54.67 7.54 10.21
N LEU A 769 -53.47 8.10 10.46
CA LEU A 769 -53.26 9.51 10.84
C LEU A 769 -51.96 10.09 10.21
N PRO A 770 -51.86 11.39 9.83
CA PRO A 770 -50.78 11.90 8.94
C PRO A 770 -49.80 12.94 9.54
N THR A 771 -48.76 13.27 8.76
CA THR A 771 -47.77 14.36 8.93
C THR A 771 -48.37 15.77 8.80
N PRO A 772 -47.69 16.84 9.26
CA PRO A 772 -47.02 17.76 8.30
C PRO A 772 -45.83 18.60 8.83
N GLY A 773 -45.16 19.35 7.93
CA GLY A 773 -44.69 20.72 8.21
C GLY A 773 -43.18 20.97 8.30
N ALA A 774 -42.74 22.18 7.90
CA ALA A 774 -41.34 22.63 7.92
C ALA A 774 -41.21 24.18 8.07
N ALA A 775 -39.96 24.65 8.23
CA ALA A 775 -39.48 26.05 8.26
C ALA A 775 -39.59 26.85 9.58
N VAL A 776 -38.78 27.91 9.68
CA VAL A 776 -38.32 28.61 10.90
C VAL A 776 -38.67 30.12 10.84
N PRO A 777 -38.79 30.85 11.97
CA PRO A 777 -37.78 31.90 12.23
C PRO A 777 -37.44 32.15 13.72
N SER A 778 -36.35 32.89 13.96
CA SER A 778 -35.96 33.43 15.29
C SER A 778 -36.53 34.84 15.53
N PRO A 779 -36.58 35.29 16.80
CA PRO A 779 -36.45 36.70 17.16
C PRO A 779 -35.18 36.96 17.99
N GLY A 780 -34.69 38.21 18.02
CA GLY A 780 -33.48 38.58 18.76
C GLY A 780 -33.58 39.91 19.52
N SER A 781 -32.69 40.05 20.51
CA SER A 781 -32.15 41.29 21.11
C SER A 781 -33.09 42.45 21.52
N ALA A 782 -33.03 42.84 22.81
CA ALA A 782 -33.17 44.23 23.23
C ALA A 782 -32.31 44.50 24.49
N THR A 783 -31.51 45.57 24.47
CA THR A 783 -30.64 46.03 25.57
C THR A 783 -31.36 47.07 26.45
N PRO A 784 -30.80 47.43 27.62
CA PRO A 784 -30.16 48.76 27.68
C PRO A 784 -28.87 48.85 28.52
N THR A 785 -28.24 50.02 28.41
CA THR A 785 -26.92 50.46 28.92
C THR A 785 -27.05 51.33 30.21
N PRO A 786 -26.07 52.17 30.61
CA PRO A 786 -24.68 51.90 31.01
C PRO A 786 -24.31 52.49 32.40
N ILE A 787 -23.22 52.03 33.02
CA ILE A 787 -22.45 52.82 34.02
C ILE A 787 -20.96 52.83 33.64
N LYS A 788 -20.24 53.85 34.14
CA LYS A 788 -19.00 54.45 33.61
C LYS A 788 -17.86 54.35 34.64
N ARG A 789 -16.61 54.61 34.21
CA ARG A 789 -15.39 54.82 35.04
C ARG A 789 -14.76 53.51 35.59
N GLU A 790 -13.46 53.40 35.80
CA GLU A 790 -12.30 54.23 35.39
C GLU A 790 -11.00 53.41 35.37
N SER A 791 -9.94 53.93 34.75
CA SER A 791 -8.56 53.47 35.02
C SER A 791 -8.15 53.85 36.45
N PRO A 792 -7.15 53.18 37.03
CA PRO A 792 -5.86 53.88 37.03
C PRO A 792 -4.67 52.98 36.66
N SER A 793 -3.78 53.54 35.87
CA SER A 793 -2.35 53.20 35.89
C SER A 793 -1.66 54.16 36.84
N ASP A 794 -0.90 53.67 37.81
CA ASP A 794 0.39 54.27 38.16
C ASP A 794 1.25 53.33 39.03
N SER A 795 2.49 53.14 38.59
CA SER A 795 3.71 53.78 39.15
C SER A 795 3.81 53.95 40.68
N ALA A 796 4.96 53.67 41.32
CA ALA A 796 6.20 53.03 40.87
C ALA A 796 7.01 52.59 42.11
N LEU A 797 8.11 51.84 41.93
CA LEU A 797 9.34 51.90 42.76
C LEU A 797 10.47 51.05 42.11
N THR A 798 11.27 51.73 41.28
CA THR A 798 12.75 51.81 41.32
C THR A 798 13.63 50.60 41.70
N GLY A 799 14.67 50.32 40.90
CA GLY A 799 15.92 49.70 41.41
C GLY A 799 16.64 48.70 40.50
N LYS A 800 17.68 49.17 39.77
CA LYS A 800 18.85 48.35 39.37
C LYS A 800 19.79 48.19 40.61
N PRO A 801 20.81 47.29 40.65
CA PRO A 801 21.70 46.95 39.53
C PRO A 801 22.32 45.52 39.45
N ALA A 802 23.04 45.32 38.33
CA ALA A 802 24.30 44.56 38.15
C ALA A 802 24.38 43.02 38.30
N ALA A 803 24.98 42.40 37.27
CA ALA A 803 25.86 41.22 37.39
C ALA A 803 27.33 41.69 37.54
N PRO A 804 28.25 40.85 38.06
CA PRO A 804 29.07 39.98 37.19
C PRO A 804 29.32 38.59 37.82
N GLY A 805 30.05 37.63 37.25
CA GLY A 805 30.74 37.54 35.95
C GLY A 805 31.58 36.25 35.85
N VAL A 806 32.09 35.91 34.67
CA VAL A 806 32.93 34.71 34.43
C VAL A 806 34.42 35.03 34.61
N PRO A 807 35.20 34.11 35.20
CA PRO A 807 36.58 33.92 34.72
C PRO A 807 36.98 32.45 34.49
N THR A 808 37.79 32.26 33.47
CA THR A 808 38.65 31.09 33.19
C THR A 808 39.99 31.64 32.63
N PRO A 809 41.08 30.87 32.45
CA PRO A 809 41.48 29.57 33.03
C PRO A 809 42.90 29.63 33.67
N GLY A 810 43.45 28.49 34.14
CA GLY A 810 44.92 28.28 34.12
C GLY A 810 45.53 27.41 35.23
N GLY A 811 46.70 26.81 34.93
CA GLY A 811 47.66 26.32 35.93
C GLY A 811 47.79 24.78 36.07
N VAL A 812 48.95 24.24 35.68
CA VAL A 812 49.43 22.88 36.03
C VAL A 812 50.72 23.05 36.84
N PRO A 813 51.04 22.14 37.78
CA PRO A 813 52.35 21.50 37.66
C PRO A 813 52.39 19.99 38.01
N ALA A 814 53.39 19.33 37.44
CA ALA A 814 53.99 18.05 37.85
C ALA A 814 55.48 18.36 38.23
N PRO A 815 56.38 17.43 38.67
CA PRO A 815 56.29 15.96 38.59
C PRO A 815 56.89 15.18 39.81
N GLY A 816 57.05 13.85 39.66
CA GLY A 816 57.85 12.97 40.53
C GLY A 816 57.01 12.05 41.44
N GLY A 817 57.39 10.79 41.70
CA GLY A 817 58.53 9.99 41.22
C GLY A 817 58.36 8.51 41.59
N VAL A 818 59.24 7.62 41.12
CA VAL A 818 59.17 6.15 41.36
C VAL A 818 60.39 5.69 42.17
N PRO A 819 60.20 4.86 43.20
CA PRO A 819 61.00 3.64 43.30
C PRO A 819 60.25 2.39 43.81
N ALA A 820 60.77 1.24 43.39
CA ALA A 820 60.71 -0.08 44.04
C ALA A 820 62.18 -0.59 44.11
N PRO A 821 62.56 -1.76 44.71
CA PRO A 821 61.72 -2.89 45.18
C PRO A 821 62.20 -3.60 46.49
N GLY A 822 61.53 -4.72 46.84
CA GLY A 822 62.07 -5.83 47.66
C GLY A 822 61.56 -5.95 49.12
N GLY A 823 61.35 -7.15 49.69
CA GLY A 823 61.32 -8.50 49.07
C GLY A 823 61.34 -9.68 50.08
N LEU A 824 61.09 -10.91 49.55
CA LEU A 824 61.40 -12.27 50.13
C LEU A 824 60.58 -12.78 51.35
N PRO A 825 60.54 -14.12 51.64
CA PRO A 825 60.85 -15.31 50.82
C PRO A 825 59.76 -16.43 50.80
N MET A 826 60.01 -17.53 50.06
CA MET A 826 59.27 -18.82 50.07
C MET A 826 60.20 -20.00 50.41
N PRO A 827 59.66 -21.14 50.91
CA PRO A 827 59.52 -22.40 50.15
C PRO A 827 58.12 -23.05 50.36
N GLY A 828 57.70 -24.21 49.81
CA GLY A 828 58.31 -25.27 48.97
C GLY A 828 57.90 -26.67 49.48
N ALA A 829 57.94 -27.80 48.74
CA ALA A 829 58.21 -28.07 47.32
C ALA A 829 57.79 -29.53 46.95
N ALA A 830 58.07 -29.97 45.70
CA ALA A 830 58.06 -31.36 45.18
C ALA A 830 56.71 -32.06 44.87
N THR A 831 56.79 -33.16 44.09
CA THR A 831 55.67 -33.85 43.39
C THR A 831 55.76 -35.38 43.54
N PRO A 832 54.73 -36.16 43.13
CA PRO A 832 54.82 -36.86 41.82
C PRO A 832 53.49 -37.04 41.04
N LYS A 833 53.58 -37.77 39.92
CA LYS A 833 52.54 -38.21 38.94
C LYS A 833 52.79 -39.71 38.64
N PRO A 834 52.01 -40.45 37.82
CA PRO A 834 50.66 -40.24 37.25
C PRO A 834 49.74 -41.50 37.40
N VAL A 835 48.61 -41.57 36.68
CA VAL A 835 48.08 -42.71 35.85
C VAL A 835 46.56 -42.50 35.60
N ALA A 836 46.03 -43.04 34.50
CA ALA A 836 44.61 -42.96 34.15
C ALA A 836 44.08 -44.30 33.56
N PRO A 837 42.80 -44.67 33.78
CA PRO A 837 42.13 -45.76 33.10
C PRO A 837 41.45 -45.31 31.79
N LYS A 838 41.10 -46.29 30.96
CA LYS A 838 40.67 -46.17 29.55
C LYS A 838 39.26 -46.76 29.38
N PRO A 839 38.47 -46.31 28.39
CA PRO A 839 37.57 -47.25 27.70
C PRO A 839 38.20 -47.78 26.40
N MET A 840 38.07 -49.09 26.18
CA MET A 840 38.55 -49.76 24.96
C MET A 840 37.43 -49.94 23.94
N ALA A 841 37.80 -49.87 22.66
CA ALA A 841 36.99 -50.37 21.55
C ALA A 841 37.77 -51.49 20.84
N PRO A 842 37.08 -52.49 20.26
CA PRO A 842 37.66 -53.36 19.24
C PRO A 842 36.98 -53.21 17.85
N LYS A 843 37.82 -53.29 16.83
CA LYS A 843 37.56 -53.57 15.40
C LYS A 843 38.37 -54.88 15.08
N PRO A 844 38.45 -55.46 13.87
CA PRO A 844 37.67 -55.27 12.62
C PRO A 844 37.28 -56.60 11.91
N ALA A 845 36.62 -56.53 10.74
CA ALA A 845 36.70 -57.55 9.67
C ALA A 845 36.30 -56.98 8.28
N ALA A 846 36.92 -57.49 7.20
CA ALA A 846 36.57 -57.31 5.77
C ALA A 846 37.41 -58.33 4.94
N PRO A 847 36.97 -58.84 3.76
CA PRO A 847 37.53 -58.34 2.49
C PRO A 847 36.76 -58.61 1.15
N LYS A 848 37.06 -57.80 0.08
CA LYS A 848 37.12 -58.12 -1.39
C LYS A 848 35.85 -58.67 -2.11
N ALA A 849 35.67 -58.62 -3.45
CA ALA A 849 36.13 -57.79 -4.59
C ALA A 849 35.18 -58.11 -5.80
N SER A 850 34.90 -57.26 -6.81
CA SER A 850 35.73 -56.93 -8.01
C SER A 850 34.97 -55.96 -8.95
N ALA A 851 35.61 -55.44 -10.03
CA ALA A 851 35.03 -54.48 -10.99
C ALA A 851 34.59 -55.13 -12.34
N PRO A 852 33.96 -54.41 -13.31
CA PRO A 852 34.70 -53.48 -14.21
C PRO A 852 33.98 -52.17 -14.66
N THR A 853 34.75 -51.28 -15.31
CA THR A 853 34.40 -50.02 -16.04
C THR A 853 33.92 -50.29 -17.50
N PRO A 854 33.48 -49.32 -18.38
CA PRO A 854 34.05 -47.97 -18.69
C PRO A 854 33.01 -46.88 -19.13
N PRO A 855 33.32 -45.80 -19.90
CA PRO A 855 34.42 -44.81 -19.89
C PRO A 855 33.93 -43.33 -19.75
N VAL A 856 34.86 -42.35 -19.78
CA VAL A 856 34.60 -40.88 -19.75
C VAL A 856 35.58 -40.13 -20.68
N PRO A 857 35.15 -39.03 -21.34
CA PRO A 857 35.91 -37.76 -21.40
C PRO A 857 35.01 -36.57 -20.96
N GLY A 858 35.43 -35.44 -20.40
CA GLY A 858 36.73 -34.74 -20.30
C GLY A 858 36.49 -33.25 -20.66
N ALA A 859 37.03 -32.21 -20.01
CA ALA A 859 38.00 -32.14 -18.91
C ALA A 859 37.98 -30.77 -18.17
N ALA A 860 38.77 -30.67 -17.08
CA ALA A 860 39.40 -29.46 -16.49
C ALA A 860 38.55 -28.28 -15.93
N THR A 861 38.59 -28.13 -14.59
CA THR A 861 38.50 -26.83 -13.88
C THR A 861 39.48 -26.79 -12.68
N PRO A 862 40.09 -25.63 -12.35
CA PRO A 862 41.03 -25.50 -11.23
C PRO A 862 40.35 -25.14 -9.88
N LYS A 863 41.03 -25.43 -8.78
CA LYS A 863 40.50 -25.36 -7.40
C LYS A 863 40.98 -24.12 -6.63
N PRO A 864 40.09 -23.34 -5.98
CA PRO A 864 40.49 -22.30 -5.02
C PRO A 864 41.07 -22.87 -3.71
N ALA A 865 42.04 -22.17 -3.12
CA ALA A 865 42.62 -22.49 -1.82
C ALA A 865 42.22 -21.43 -0.77
N ALA A 866 42.06 -21.85 0.50
CA ALA A 866 41.66 -20.98 1.60
C ALA A 866 42.86 -20.65 2.54
N PRO A 867 43.15 -19.36 2.82
CA PRO A 867 44.18 -18.97 3.78
C PRO A 867 43.67 -18.89 5.23
N LYS A 868 44.60 -18.97 6.19
CA LYS A 868 44.33 -18.82 7.64
C LYS A 868 44.32 -17.34 8.07
N PRO A 869 43.63 -16.97 9.17
CA PRO A 869 43.64 -15.60 9.69
C PRO A 869 44.95 -15.25 10.42
N VAL A 870 45.36 -13.98 10.33
CA VAL A 870 46.41 -13.33 11.13
C VAL A 870 45.87 -12.00 11.63
N ALA A 871 46.16 -11.62 12.88
CA ALA A 871 45.62 -10.42 13.52
C ALA A 871 46.72 -9.39 13.83
N PRO A 872 46.55 -8.10 13.47
CA PRO A 872 47.41 -7.00 13.91
C PRO A 872 46.85 -6.26 15.14
N LYS A 873 47.75 -5.75 15.98
CA LYS A 873 47.46 -4.90 17.16
C LYS A 873 47.50 -3.41 16.75
N PRO A 874 46.65 -2.51 17.30
CA PRO A 874 46.49 -1.16 16.75
C PRO A 874 47.64 -0.20 17.10
N ALA A 875 47.82 0.80 16.23
CA ALA A 875 48.58 2.02 16.45
C ALA A 875 47.72 3.24 16.08
N ALA A 876 47.86 4.36 16.80
CA ALA A 876 47.01 5.54 16.65
C ALA A 876 47.81 6.75 16.09
N PRO A 877 47.29 7.48 15.08
CA PRO A 877 47.83 8.78 14.67
C PRO A 877 47.19 9.95 15.45
N LYS A 878 47.88 11.09 15.50
CA LYS A 878 47.41 12.34 16.13
C LYS A 878 46.54 13.17 15.18
N ALA A 879 45.74 14.07 15.74
CA ALA A 879 44.96 15.05 14.98
C ALA A 879 45.77 16.33 14.64
N THR A 880 45.53 16.86 13.45
CA THR A 880 45.84 18.24 13.02
C THR A 880 44.75 18.67 12.03
N ALA A 881 44.30 19.94 12.10
CA ALA A 881 43.19 20.45 11.31
C ALA A 881 43.61 21.65 10.43
N PRO A 882 43.13 21.74 9.18
CA PRO A 882 43.14 22.96 8.39
C PRO A 882 41.72 23.56 8.21
N LYS A 883 41.66 24.87 7.93
CA LYS A 883 40.43 25.61 7.56
C LYS A 883 40.18 25.58 6.04
N PRO A 884 38.97 25.93 5.55
CA PRO A 884 38.59 25.69 4.15
C PRO A 884 39.16 26.71 3.16
N GLY A 885 39.23 26.31 1.90
CA GLY A 885 39.49 27.16 0.73
C GLY A 885 38.74 26.62 -0.50
N VAL A 886 38.21 27.53 -1.34
CA VAL A 886 37.33 27.20 -2.47
C VAL A 886 38.12 27.19 -3.79
N PRO A 887 37.94 26.18 -4.67
CA PRO A 887 38.47 26.19 -6.03
C PRO A 887 37.38 26.48 -7.09
N THR A 888 37.65 27.41 -8.01
CA THR A 888 36.82 27.67 -9.20
C THR A 888 37.31 26.83 -10.41
N PRO A 889 36.44 26.33 -11.30
CA PRO A 889 36.87 25.50 -12.44
C PRO A 889 37.62 26.29 -13.54
N ALA A 890 38.55 25.62 -14.22
CA ALA A 890 39.19 26.10 -15.45
C ALA A 890 39.29 24.96 -16.48
N ALA A 891 39.20 25.28 -17.79
CA ALA A 891 39.12 24.31 -18.88
C ALA A 891 40.51 23.86 -19.42
N PRO A 892 40.65 22.62 -19.92
CA PRO A 892 41.92 22.11 -20.46
C PRO A 892 42.02 22.20 -22.01
N GLY A 893 43.25 22.34 -22.52
CA GLY A 893 43.57 22.25 -23.95
C GLY A 893 44.97 21.70 -24.24
N SER A 894 45.02 20.58 -24.97
CA SER A 894 46.12 20.00 -25.78
C SER A 894 47.61 20.29 -25.50
N SER A 895 48.43 19.24 -25.39
CA SER A 895 49.74 19.10 -26.09
C SER A 895 50.26 17.65 -26.04
N THR A 896 51.22 17.29 -26.91
CA THR A 896 51.72 15.91 -27.19
C THR A 896 53.25 15.87 -27.13
N PRO A 897 53.93 14.69 -27.02
CA PRO A 897 54.70 14.22 -28.20
C PRO A 897 55.01 12.69 -28.34
N ALA A 898 55.22 12.28 -29.61
CA ALA A 898 56.15 11.24 -30.14
C ALA A 898 55.99 9.71 -29.87
N ALA A 899 56.54 8.90 -30.80
CA ALA A 899 56.51 7.43 -30.87
C ALA A 899 57.77 6.86 -31.59
N PRO A 900 58.02 5.53 -31.59
CA PRO A 900 57.60 4.63 -32.71
C PRO A 900 57.14 3.22 -32.22
N GLY A 901 56.79 2.19 -33.01
CA GLY A 901 56.66 2.01 -34.48
C GLY A 901 57.74 1.09 -35.12
N ALA A 902 57.51 0.28 -36.17
CA ALA A 902 56.31 -0.29 -36.79
C ALA A 902 56.70 -1.32 -37.91
N SER A 903 56.00 -2.46 -38.14
CA SER A 903 56.07 -3.17 -39.45
C SER A 903 54.93 -4.18 -39.78
N THR A 904 54.44 -4.09 -41.03
CA THR A 904 53.85 -5.10 -41.98
C THR A 904 52.55 -4.62 -42.71
N PRO A 905 52.24 -5.08 -43.96
CA PRO A 905 51.53 -4.25 -44.96
C PRO A 905 50.10 -4.65 -45.40
N LYS A 906 49.52 -3.79 -46.27
CA LYS A 906 48.18 -3.75 -46.92
C LYS A 906 47.92 -4.87 -47.96
N PRO A 907 46.66 -5.20 -48.36
CA PRO A 907 45.70 -4.33 -49.08
C PRO A 907 44.35 -4.19 -48.31
N GLY A 908 43.17 -3.76 -48.82
CA GLY A 908 42.63 -3.24 -50.11
C GLY A 908 41.09 -3.02 -49.99
N ALA A 909 40.40 -2.32 -50.89
CA ALA A 909 38.92 -2.12 -50.77
C ALA A 909 38.13 -1.79 -52.07
N PRO A 910 36.93 -2.38 -52.28
CA PRO A 910 35.95 -2.02 -53.33
C PRO A 910 34.62 -1.41 -52.82
N LYS A 911 33.77 -0.92 -53.73
CA LYS A 911 32.41 -0.35 -53.47
C LYS A 911 31.30 -1.43 -53.48
N PRO A 912 30.16 -1.20 -52.79
CA PRO A 912 28.88 -1.89 -53.05
C PRO A 912 28.06 -1.23 -54.19
N VAL A 913 27.13 -1.99 -54.77
CA VAL A 913 26.12 -1.57 -55.76
C VAL A 913 24.75 -2.14 -55.36
N THR A 914 23.65 -1.43 -55.64
CA THR A 914 22.27 -1.87 -55.32
C THR A 914 21.43 -2.13 -56.59
N PRO A 915 20.68 -3.25 -56.68
CA PRO A 915 19.81 -3.56 -57.82
C PRO A 915 18.36 -3.05 -57.64
N LYS A 916 17.63 -2.94 -58.76
CA LYS A 916 16.19 -2.58 -58.85
C LYS A 916 15.32 -3.81 -59.20
N PRO A 917 14.06 -3.86 -58.72
CA PRO A 917 12.94 -4.52 -59.40
C PRO A 917 12.22 -3.57 -60.38
N VAL A 918 11.39 -4.11 -61.28
CA VAL A 918 10.61 -3.36 -62.31
C VAL A 918 9.20 -3.93 -62.45
N VAL A 919 8.19 -3.05 -62.56
CA VAL A 919 6.78 -3.33 -62.92
C VAL A 919 6.28 -2.15 -63.80
N PRO A 920 5.45 -2.34 -64.85
CA PRO A 920 5.32 -1.38 -65.96
C PRO A 920 4.13 -0.39 -65.88
N SER A 921 4.14 0.61 -66.78
CA SER A 921 3.11 1.66 -66.93
C SER A 921 2.42 1.64 -68.32
N PRO A 922 1.17 2.13 -68.45
CA PRO A 922 0.56 2.58 -69.70
C PRO A 922 0.55 4.14 -69.86
N ASN A 923 -0.02 4.65 -70.95
CA ASN A 923 0.27 5.98 -71.54
C ASN A 923 -0.75 7.12 -71.26
N VAL A 924 -0.24 8.35 -71.06
CA VAL A 924 -0.43 9.62 -71.85
C VAL A 924 -1.78 9.86 -72.59
N PRO A 925 -2.41 11.08 -72.66
CA PRO A 925 -1.86 12.46 -72.52
C PRO A 925 -2.66 13.49 -71.65
N THR A 926 -2.12 14.71 -71.56
CA THR A 926 -2.73 15.97 -71.02
C THR A 926 -3.61 16.70 -72.06
N PRO A 927 -4.44 17.69 -71.65
CA PRO A 927 -4.27 19.03 -72.23
C PRO A 927 -4.52 20.26 -71.32
N SER A 928 -3.75 21.32 -71.57
CA SER A 928 -4.04 22.78 -71.53
C SER A 928 -4.63 23.50 -70.29
N ALA A 929 -4.03 24.66 -69.98
CA ALA A 929 -4.56 25.73 -69.10
C ALA A 929 -5.24 26.86 -69.92
N PRO A 930 -5.75 27.95 -69.29
CA PRO A 930 -4.91 29.15 -69.15
C PRO A 930 -5.08 29.96 -67.85
N ALA A 931 -4.17 30.93 -67.62
CA ALA A 931 -4.22 31.95 -66.57
C ALA A 931 -4.25 33.38 -67.18
N PRO A 932 -4.63 34.42 -66.42
CA PRO A 932 -3.67 35.50 -66.10
C PRO A 932 -3.91 36.21 -64.73
N SER A 933 -3.08 37.13 -64.19
CA SER A 933 -1.62 37.38 -64.27
C SER A 933 -1.20 38.53 -63.32
N ALA A 934 0.04 38.45 -62.77
CA ALA A 934 0.95 39.59 -62.46
C ALA A 934 0.56 40.61 -61.34
N PRO A 935 1.48 41.48 -60.84
CA PRO A 935 2.89 41.70 -61.26
C PRO A 935 3.99 41.64 -60.17
N THR A 936 5.23 41.55 -60.67
CA THR A 936 6.58 41.70 -60.05
C THR A 936 6.93 43.21 -59.83
N PRO A 937 8.13 43.68 -59.33
CA PRO A 937 9.50 43.20 -59.61
C PRO A 937 10.59 43.41 -58.51
N GLY A 938 11.88 43.18 -58.87
CA GLY A 938 13.01 43.95 -58.31
C GLY A 938 14.22 43.15 -57.80
N ALA A 939 15.44 43.56 -58.18
CA ALA A 939 16.71 43.03 -57.65
C ALA A 939 17.84 44.09 -57.76
N GLY A 940 18.84 44.07 -56.87
CA GLY A 940 20.09 44.83 -57.03
C GLY A 940 20.74 45.43 -55.77
N VAL A 941 21.73 44.71 -55.22
CA VAL A 941 23.08 45.17 -54.76
C VAL A 941 23.26 46.70 -54.58
N PRO A 942 23.64 47.21 -53.38
CA PRO A 942 25.06 47.17 -52.98
C PRO A 942 25.42 47.06 -51.47
N GLY A 943 26.67 46.67 -51.21
CA GLY A 943 27.46 47.09 -50.03
C GLY A 943 28.70 47.89 -50.49
N PRO A 944 29.74 48.16 -49.67
CA PRO A 944 29.99 47.77 -48.25
C PRO A 944 30.19 49.00 -47.33
N VAL A 945 30.57 48.82 -46.05
CA VAL A 945 31.57 49.61 -45.27
C VAL A 945 32.01 48.80 -44.02
N THR A 946 33.26 48.95 -43.57
CA THR A 946 33.89 48.27 -42.42
C THR A 946 33.96 49.11 -41.13
N PRO A 947 33.98 48.49 -39.93
CA PRO A 947 34.51 49.11 -38.70
C PRO A 947 35.84 48.48 -38.20
N LYS A 948 36.80 49.30 -37.75
CA LYS A 948 38.05 48.95 -37.03
C LYS A 948 38.51 50.17 -36.17
N PRO A 949 39.58 50.13 -35.34
CA PRO A 949 39.49 50.01 -33.87
C PRO A 949 40.08 51.19 -33.03
N ALA A 950 39.78 51.28 -31.73
CA ALA A 950 40.47 52.18 -30.76
C ALA A 950 40.31 51.75 -29.26
N VAL A 951 41.17 52.30 -28.37
CA VAL A 951 41.52 51.95 -26.95
C VAL A 951 42.24 53.20 -26.32
N PRO A 952 42.43 53.52 -24.98
CA PRO A 952 42.21 52.78 -23.68
C PRO A 952 41.60 53.53 -22.42
N LYS A 953 40.94 52.77 -21.52
CA LYS A 953 41.05 52.82 -20.01
C LYS A 953 40.52 54.12 -19.25
N PRO A 954 40.73 54.39 -17.91
CA PRO A 954 39.66 54.23 -16.88
C PRO A 954 39.38 55.38 -15.84
N ALA A 955 38.49 55.09 -14.86
CA ALA A 955 38.31 55.69 -13.50
C ALA A 955 37.39 56.95 -13.40
N PRO A 956 36.81 57.33 -12.22
CA PRO A 956 37.09 56.89 -10.82
C PRO A 956 35.85 56.53 -9.92
N GLN A 957 36.11 56.34 -8.61
CA GLN A 957 35.16 56.24 -7.45
C GLN A 957 35.07 57.59 -6.69
N PRO A 958 34.25 57.83 -5.62
CA PRO A 958 33.61 56.93 -4.62
C PRO A 958 32.05 57.11 -4.58
N SER A 959 31.22 57.06 -3.51
CA SER A 959 31.33 56.95 -2.03
C SER A 959 30.00 56.44 -1.37
N THR A 960 29.98 56.24 -0.03
CA THR A 960 28.85 55.74 0.79
C THR A 960 28.04 56.83 1.51
N PRO A 961 26.79 56.52 1.94
CA PRO A 961 26.40 56.77 3.34
C PRO A 961 25.74 55.55 4.04
N THR A 962 25.73 55.57 5.38
CA THR A 962 25.19 54.49 6.24
C THR A 962 23.73 54.76 6.64
N PRO A 963 22.84 53.75 6.77
CA PRO A 963 21.50 53.94 7.32
C PRO A 963 21.50 54.19 8.84
N ALA A 964 20.64 55.09 9.30
CA ALA A 964 20.32 55.27 10.72
C ALA A 964 18.93 54.72 11.06
N VAL A 965 18.74 54.31 12.32
CA VAL A 965 17.48 53.83 12.92
C VAL A 965 17.07 54.90 13.94
N PRO A 966 15.83 55.45 13.93
CA PRO A 966 14.67 54.71 14.44
C PRO A 966 13.27 55.07 13.87
N GLY A 967 12.25 54.31 14.27
CA GLY A 967 10.84 54.73 14.20
C GLY A 967 9.88 53.60 13.82
N ALA A 968 8.86 53.33 14.65
CA ALA A 968 7.84 52.33 14.38
C ALA A 968 6.48 52.97 14.10
N ALA A 969 5.82 52.60 13.01
CA ALA A 969 4.40 52.82 12.76
C ALA A 969 3.87 51.82 11.73
N THR A 970 2.79 51.10 12.06
CA THR A 970 2.10 50.20 11.12
C THR A 970 0.87 50.87 10.51
N PRO A 971 0.79 50.96 9.17
CA PRO A 971 -0.49 51.03 8.48
C PRO A 971 -0.68 49.84 7.51
N LYS A 972 -1.90 49.30 7.45
CA LYS A 972 -2.33 48.24 6.53
C LYS A 972 -2.72 48.84 5.16
N PRO A 973 -2.09 48.44 4.04
CA PRO A 973 -2.59 48.73 2.69
C PRO A 973 -3.45 47.57 2.14
N ALA A 974 -4.24 47.84 1.10
CA ALA A 974 -5.02 46.83 0.38
C ALA A 974 -4.28 46.31 -0.87
N ALA A 975 -4.61 45.09 -1.31
CA ALA A 975 -4.10 44.54 -2.57
C ALA A 975 -4.77 45.20 -3.80
N PRO A 976 -4.02 45.54 -4.86
CA PRO A 976 -4.59 46.05 -6.12
C PRO A 976 -5.14 44.91 -6.99
N LYS A 977 -6.20 45.18 -7.76
CA LYS A 977 -6.70 44.27 -8.80
C LYS A 977 -5.98 44.52 -10.14
N PRO A 978 -5.40 43.50 -10.79
CA PRO A 978 -5.08 43.53 -12.22
C PRO A 978 -6.37 43.51 -13.06
N VAL A 979 -6.30 44.01 -14.30
CA VAL A 979 -7.43 44.08 -15.26
C VAL A 979 -6.94 43.76 -16.68
N ALA A 980 -7.85 43.23 -17.50
CA ALA A 980 -7.80 43.00 -18.96
C ALA A 980 -7.39 41.58 -19.43
N PRO A 981 -7.82 41.16 -20.64
CA PRO A 981 -9.20 41.23 -21.12
C PRO A 981 -9.69 39.93 -21.81
N MET A 982 -11.00 39.68 -21.84
CA MET A 982 -11.62 38.61 -22.64
C MET A 982 -12.53 39.17 -23.75
N PRO A 983 -12.60 38.53 -24.94
CA PRO A 983 -13.53 38.92 -26.01
C PRO A 983 -14.97 38.49 -25.69
N ALA A 984 -15.96 39.21 -26.23
CA ALA A 984 -17.37 39.05 -25.86
C ALA A 984 -18.26 38.49 -26.99
N ALA A 985 -19.27 37.73 -26.60
CA ALA A 985 -20.43 37.33 -27.41
C ALA A 985 -21.72 37.39 -26.54
N PRO A 986 -22.92 37.60 -27.11
CA PRO A 986 -24.03 38.23 -26.39
C PRO A 986 -25.01 37.29 -25.65
N LYS A 987 -25.75 37.84 -24.66
CA LYS A 987 -26.92 37.24 -24.00
C LYS A 987 -28.21 38.06 -24.26
N PRO A 988 -29.40 37.44 -24.41
CA PRO A 988 -30.71 38.13 -24.44
C PRO A 988 -31.28 38.47 -23.04
N SER A 989 -32.49 39.06 -22.97
CA SER A 989 -33.08 39.74 -21.80
C SER A 989 -34.64 39.61 -21.77
N VAL A 990 -35.44 40.04 -20.78
CA VAL A 990 -35.21 41.02 -19.69
C VAL A 990 -35.66 40.62 -18.26
N PRO A 991 -36.96 40.52 -17.86
CA PRO A 991 -37.34 41.08 -16.55
C PRO A 991 -38.05 40.16 -15.54
N THR A 992 -38.05 40.57 -14.27
CA THR A 992 -38.89 40.07 -13.17
C THR A 992 -39.54 41.26 -12.42
N PRO A 993 -40.83 41.22 -12.03
CA PRO A 993 -41.52 42.31 -11.32
C PRO A 993 -41.44 42.21 -9.78
N THR A 994 -41.93 43.22 -9.05
CA THR A 994 -41.74 43.40 -7.59
C THR A 994 -42.96 44.08 -6.91
N VAL A 995 -42.87 44.43 -5.60
CA VAL A 995 -43.74 45.38 -4.82
C VAL A 995 -45.07 44.78 -4.26
N PRO A 996 -45.63 45.15 -3.06
CA PRO A 996 -45.10 45.73 -1.80
C PRO A 996 -45.52 44.95 -0.50
N LYS A 997 -45.30 45.54 0.70
CA LYS A 997 -45.88 45.16 2.01
C LYS A 997 -46.31 46.40 2.85
N PRO A 998 -47.46 46.39 3.58
CA PRO A 998 -47.88 47.47 4.51
C PRO A 998 -47.59 47.15 6.01
N ALA A 999 -47.90 48.08 6.94
CA ALA A 999 -47.34 48.08 8.30
C ALA A 999 -48.26 48.54 9.47
N SER A 1000 -47.92 48.05 10.67
CA SER A 1000 -48.05 48.65 12.03
C SER A 1000 -49.41 49.07 12.65
N THR A 1001 -49.64 48.68 13.92
CA THR A 1001 -49.73 49.58 15.10
C THR A 1001 -49.91 48.80 16.42
N THR A 1002 -49.73 49.46 17.59
CA THR A 1002 -49.81 48.89 18.96
C THR A 1002 -50.47 49.85 19.95
N PRO A 1003 -51.04 49.36 21.07
CA PRO A 1003 -50.77 50.00 22.38
C PRO A 1003 -50.59 49.01 23.57
N LYS A 1004 -50.13 49.53 24.73
CA LYS A 1004 -49.98 48.83 26.03
C LYS A 1004 -50.85 49.48 27.12
N VAL A 1005 -51.36 48.72 28.11
CA VAL A 1005 -51.79 49.24 29.44
C VAL A 1005 -51.60 48.21 30.59
N ALA A 1006 -51.04 48.66 31.72
CA ALA A 1006 -51.15 48.22 33.14
C ALA A 1006 -50.86 46.77 33.64
N THR A 1007 -50.59 46.70 34.95
CA THR A 1007 -50.36 45.51 35.82
C THR A 1007 -51.39 45.48 36.97
N PRO A 1008 -51.55 44.36 37.72
CA PRO A 1008 -50.97 44.34 39.09
C PRO A 1008 -50.48 42.96 39.60
N SER A 1009 -49.97 42.96 40.84
CA SER A 1009 -49.57 41.82 41.71
C SER A 1009 -50.64 41.66 42.85
N PRO A 1010 -50.61 40.72 43.85
CA PRO A 1010 -49.54 39.82 44.32
C PRO A 1010 -49.99 38.43 44.87
N ALA A 1011 -49.14 37.81 45.71
CA ALA A 1011 -49.38 36.85 46.82
C ALA A 1011 -48.78 35.43 46.71
N ALA A 1012 -48.53 34.81 47.86
CA ALA A 1012 -47.94 33.47 48.06
C ALA A 1012 -48.71 32.69 49.16
N PRO A 1013 -48.49 31.37 49.33
CA PRO A 1013 -47.67 30.95 50.49
C PRO A 1013 -46.85 29.64 50.32
N LYS A 1014 -46.05 29.31 51.35
CA LYS A 1014 -45.37 28.01 51.63
C LYS A 1014 -46.25 27.16 52.57
N PRO A 1015 -46.16 25.81 52.63
CA PRO A 1015 -45.01 25.07 53.20
C PRO A 1015 -44.61 23.87 52.29
N ALA A 1016 -44.04 22.70 52.66
CA ALA A 1016 -43.57 22.06 53.91
C ALA A 1016 -42.40 21.07 53.59
N ALA A 1017 -41.90 20.29 54.57
CA ALA A 1017 -41.01 19.13 54.34
C ALA A 1017 -41.09 18.08 55.46
N SER A 1018 -40.92 16.79 55.15
CA SER A 1018 -40.73 15.69 56.12
C SER A 1018 -40.15 14.40 55.49
N LYS A 1019 -39.50 13.56 56.33
CA LYS A 1019 -38.92 12.21 56.06
C LYS A 1019 -38.88 11.46 57.41
N PRO A 1020 -39.08 10.12 57.51
CA PRO A 1020 -37.95 9.17 57.46
C PRO A 1020 -38.29 7.79 56.80
N THR A 1021 -37.89 6.64 57.39
CA THR A 1021 -37.46 5.40 56.67
C THR A 1021 -37.74 4.07 57.46
N VAL A 1022 -37.39 2.89 56.89
CA VAL A 1022 -37.13 1.53 57.53
C VAL A 1022 -38.36 0.56 57.65
N PRO A 1023 -38.29 -0.82 57.53
CA PRO A 1023 -37.36 -1.80 56.89
C PRO A 1023 -38.06 -2.88 55.96
N SER A 1024 -37.37 -4.02 55.67
CA SER A 1024 -37.74 -5.19 54.80
C SER A 1024 -38.36 -6.40 55.57
N PRO A 1025 -39.01 -7.40 54.90
CA PRO A 1025 -38.41 -8.76 54.75
C PRO A 1025 -38.80 -9.53 53.43
N SER A 1026 -38.79 -10.88 53.41
CA SER A 1026 -38.61 -11.72 52.18
C SER A 1026 -39.42 -13.05 52.09
N VAL A 1027 -39.66 -13.56 50.85
CA VAL A 1027 -39.85 -15.00 50.41
C VAL A 1027 -41.13 -15.74 50.91
N PRO A 1028 -41.96 -16.42 50.04
CA PRO A 1028 -41.68 -17.79 49.53
C PRO A 1028 -42.28 -18.20 48.15
N LYS A 1029 -42.12 -19.49 47.77
CA LYS A 1029 -42.65 -20.16 46.54
C LYS A 1029 -43.01 -21.65 46.81
N PRO A 1030 -44.11 -22.18 46.22
CA PRO A 1030 -44.27 -23.61 45.89
C PRO A 1030 -44.53 -23.87 44.38
N ALA A 1031 -44.83 -25.11 43.96
CA ALA A 1031 -45.03 -25.50 42.55
C ALA A 1031 -46.01 -26.69 42.36
N ALA A 1032 -46.62 -26.80 41.16
CA ALA A 1032 -47.42 -27.93 40.65
C ALA A 1032 -47.42 -27.94 39.10
N ALA A 1033 -48.01 -28.95 38.42
CA ALA A 1033 -47.69 -29.30 37.02
C ALA A 1033 -48.83 -29.22 35.97
N THR A 1034 -48.41 -29.08 34.69
CA THR A 1034 -48.97 -29.51 33.36
C THR A 1034 -50.44 -29.97 33.20
N PRO A 1035 -51.15 -29.77 32.04
CA PRO A 1035 -50.60 -29.92 30.66
C PRO A 1035 -51.25 -29.10 29.49
N LYS A 1036 -50.68 -29.24 28.25
CA LYS A 1036 -51.24 -28.94 26.89
C LYS A 1036 -51.54 -27.45 26.53
N SER A 1037 -51.45 -26.96 25.27
CA SER A 1037 -50.88 -27.48 24.00
C SER A 1037 -50.71 -26.39 22.91
N SER A 1038 -49.84 -26.65 21.91
CA SER A 1038 -49.90 -26.20 20.49
C SER A 1038 -49.70 -24.72 20.07
N ALA A 1039 -48.52 -24.39 19.52
CA ALA A 1039 -48.28 -23.39 18.45
C ALA A 1039 -46.88 -23.63 17.80
N PRO A 1040 -46.63 -23.25 16.51
CA PRO A 1040 -45.47 -23.75 15.75
C PRO A 1040 -44.19 -22.90 15.84
N LYS A 1041 -43.04 -23.48 15.41
CA LYS A 1041 -41.71 -22.84 15.37
C LYS A 1041 -41.01 -23.09 14.02
N PRO A 1042 -40.26 -22.12 13.44
CA PRO A 1042 -39.59 -22.30 12.14
C PRO A 1042 -38.44 -23.32 12.16
N GLN A 1043 -38.16 -23.92 11.00
CA GLN A 1043 -37.08 -24.89 10.79
C GLN A 1043 -35.79 -24.22 10.27
N THR A 1044 -34.65 -24.79 10.65
CA THR A 1044 -33.35 -24.59 9.98
C THR A 1044 -32.68 -25.97 9.83
N PRO A 1045 -32.08 -26.30 8.67
CA PRO A 1045 -31.52 -27.64 8.45
C PRO A 1045 -30.16 -27.81 9.14
N LYS A 1046 -29.94 -28.99 9.73
CA LYS A 1046 -28.67 -29.43 10.30
C LYS A 1046 -28.09 -30.56 9.42
N PRO A 1047 -26.78 -30.54 9.06
CA PRO A 1047 -26.19 -31.62 8.29
C PRO A 1047 -26.08 -32.93 9.09
N ALA A 1048 -26.21 -34.06 8.40
CA ALA A 1048 -25.95 -35.40 8.93
C ALA A 1048 -24.50 -35.84 8.68
N ALA A 1049 -24.02 -36.81 9.44
CA ALA A 1049 -22.67 -37.36 9.34
C ALA A 1049 -22.67 -38.82 8.85
N PRO A 1050 -21.71 -39.23 8.02
CA PRO A 1050 -21.31 -40.62 7.86
C PRO A 1050 -20.13 -40.95 8.80
N GLY A 1051 -19.96 -42.22 9.15
CA GLY A 1051 -18.83 -42.72 9.95
C GLY A 1051 -18.40 -44.12 9.54
N SER A 1052 -17.15 -44.48 9.86
CA SER A 1052 -16.41 -45.67 9.39
C SER A 1052 -15.99 -45.61 7.91
N ALA A 1053 -14.78 -46.01 7.51
CA ALA A 1053 -13.66 -46.60 8.26
C ALA A 1053 -12.29 -46.09 7.75
N VAL A 1054 -11.21 -46.40 8.48
CA VAL A 1054 -9.82 -46.04 8.19
C VAL A 1054 -8.95 -47.30 8.13
N PRO A 1055 -7.95 -47.35 7.25
CA PRO A 1055 -6.64 -47.89 7.62
C PRO A 1055 -5.49 -46.91 7.33
N THR A 1056 -4.39 -47.06 8.08
CA THR A 1056 -3.17 -46.24 8.03
C THR A 1056 -2.14 -46.74 7.00
N PRO A 1057 -1.14 -45.93 6.61
CA PRO A 1057 -0.24 -46.24 5.50
C PRO A 1057 0.89 -47.23 5.84
N GLY A 1058 1.23 -48.08 4.87
CA GLY A 1058 2.42 -48.96 4.84
C GLY A 1058 3.16 -48.84 3.49
N ALA A 1059 4.38 -49.37 3.39
CA ALA A 1059 5.32 -49.00 2.32
C ALA A 1059 5.42 -50.00 1.14
N ALA A 1060 5.34 -49.44 -0.09
CA ALA A 1060 6.15 -49.69 -1.30
C ALA A 1060 6.34 -51.12 -1.93
N VAL A 1061 6.72 -51.10 -3.23
CA VAL A 1061 7.30 -52.21 -4.05
C VAL A 1061 6.30 -53.31 -4.52
N PRO A 1062 6.46 -53.97 -5.69
CA PRO A 1062 6.81 -53.57 -7.08
C PRO A 1062 5.67 -53.91 -8.10
N PRO A 1063 5.83 -53.75 -9.44
CA PRO A 1063 4.83 -54.21 -10.43
C PRO A 1063 5.03 -55.66 -10.91
N PRO A 1064 3.96 -56.43 -11.16
CA PRO A 1064 3.99 -57.74 -11.83
C PRO A 1064 3.32 -57.74 -13.23
N GLY A 1065 3.47 -58.83 -13.99
CA GLY A 1065 2.76 -59.07 -15.25
C GLY A 1065 2.23 -60.50 -15.41
N ALA A 1066 1.29 -60.67 -16.35
CA ALA A 1066 0.82 -61.91 -16.99
C ALA A 1066 0.19 -63.07 -16.15
N ALA A 1067 -1.06 -63.41 -16.52
CA ALA A 1067 -1.65 -64.76 -16.65
C ALA A 1067 -1.97 -65.65 -15.41
N THR A 1068 -3.26 -65.67 -15.01
CA THR A 1068 -4.24 -66.81 -14.99
C THR A 1068 -3.82 -68.28 -14.76
N PRO A 1069 -4.70 -69.20 -14.24
CA PRO A 1069 -5.91 -69.04 -13.37
C PRO A 1069 -6.18 -70.21 -12.34
N ALA A 1070 -7.36 -70.21 -11.69
CA ALA A 1070 -8.07 -71.27 -10.91
C ALA A 1070 -7.61 -71.60 -9.45
N VAL A 1071 -8.41 -71.71 -8.35
CA VAL A 1071 -9.82 -72.12 -8.00
C VAL A 1071 -9.95 -73.66 -7.75
N PRO A 1072 -10.66 -74.23 -6.71
CA PRO A 1072 -11.44 -73.69 -5.54
C PRO A 1072 -11.37 -74.44 -4.14
N LYS A 1073 -11.88 -73.79 -3.05
CA LYS A 1073 -12.72 -74.35 -1.91
C LYS A 1073 -12.15 -75.45 -0.91
N PRO A 1074 -12.85 -75.84 0.20
CA PRO A 1074 -13.71 -75.12 1.20
C PRO A 1074 -13.64 -75.60 2.71
N VAL A 1075 -14.53 -75.05 3.59
CA VAL A 1075 -15.18 -75.65 4.82
C VAL A 1075 -14.67 -75.38 6.28
N ALA A 1076 -15.64 -74.94 7.14
CA ALA A 1076 -15.87 -75.16 8.61
C ALA A 1076 -15.36 -74.23 9.77
N LYS A 1077 -16.21 -74.23 10.82
CA LYS A 1077 -16.21 -73.63 12.20
C LYS A 1077 -15.64 -74.66 13.24
N PRO A 1078 -15.68 -74.52 14.61
CA PRO A 1078 -16.44 -73.64 15.56
C PRO A 1078 -15.52 -72.95 16.63
N ALA A 1079 -15.84 -72.38 17.81
CA ALA A 1079 -16.90 -71.63 18.53
C ALA A 1079 -16.36 -71.27 19.96
N GLU A 1080 -16.99 -70.31 20.70
CA GLU A 1080 -17.13 -70.24 22.20
C GLU A 1080 -15.85 -70.10 23.11
N ASP A 1081 -15.83 -69.46 24.31
CA ASP A 1081 -16.78 -68.53 24.97
C ASP A 1081 -16.16 -67.72 26.17
N SER A 1082 -16.95 -66.80 26.76
CA SER A 1082 -16.95 -66.26 28.16
C SER A 1082 -15.86 -65.27 28.71
N GLU A 1083 -16.33 -64.10 29.19
CA GLU A 1083 -16.18 -63.39 30.51
C GLU A 1083 -14.86 -63.47 31.37
N SER A 1084 -14.48 -62.52 32.26
CA SER A 1084 -15.18 -61.43 33.01
C SER A 1084 -14.25 -60.29 33.55
N ASP A 1085 -14.81 -59.07 33.69
CA ASP A 1085 -14.62 -57.99 34.71
C ASP A 1085 -13.26 -57.47 35.27
N ASN A 1086 -13.18 -56.11 35.34
CA ASN A 1086 -12.43 -55.17 36.21
C ASN A 1086 -10.89 -55.28 36.36
N ASP A 1087 -10.11 -54.19 36.47
CA ASP A 1087 -10.40 -52.74 36.67
C ASP A 1087 -10.05 -51.84 35.46
#